data_AF-A0AAE9L249-F1
#
_entry.id   AF-A0AAE9L249-F1
#
_cell.length_a   1.000
_cell.length_b   1.000
_cell.length_c   1.000
_cell.angle_alpha   90.00
_cell.angle_beta   90.00
_cell.angle_gamma   90.00
#
_symmetry.space_group_name_H-M   'P 1'
#
loop_
_entity.id
_entity.type
_entity.pdbx_description
1 polymer ?
#
loop_
_entity_poly.entity_id
_entity_poly.type
_entity_poly.pdbx_seq_one_letter_code
_entity_poly.pdbx_strand_id
1 'polypeptide(L)'
;MKYFTALVEQSLNRTREATLSILGVNDEALRSHLGEQMNDELGSEGCFLAPPVFEHTFGWQESEEVTLSALGGRLLSKTLVDTLQNASPPYRFAATSHPYVHQLQAWETLLGPTPKSAVITSGTGSGKTECFMVPILDDLVRERETSGKPLVGVRALFLYPLNALINSQRERLHAWTETFGSDIRFCLYNGKTAESASEVRKLQQEKPNEVLSREQLRREPPPMLMTNATMLEYMLVRQVDAPILDISRQHRSLRWIVLDEAHTYVGSQAAELALLLRRVVQAFGKRPEDIRFVATSATIADKNANERLQQYLASLAGVRPEQVVVIGGSRRVPDLVQLGELEARSLEDLVDIDRNVEASAHRFTALAHHPLASNLRHHIVSKGRPLDLNELVHLAGDGLQSEKPAAKQREVMAWLDLMSGTRPSETEPPFIKLRAHIFQRMLHGLWACVDPNCSSKPVSLGGWPFGNVYVTQRSRCDCHAPIYELAFCDECKTPHLLAEDRGGQLQQRNPYASDEFSLSYESPAEDEASPERPSRSGRRQPAEKFVLAPHSNTPSDPYFPLHIDRTSLAVSALASSETQEVLVAPESQTSCSHCEKSFVDSPNALRKAYLGAPFYVANAVPTVLEFCPDPAPDDCDGKSPEELPGRGRKLITFTDSRQGTARMAVRMQQEAERSRLRGLVFEVLRNSQAKLDAKPKDVPTLGYEGLIQEAERVKSFGMHDMAARLMQMAEEAKSGVSAPMASQISWPDMASELATSKDIAQSILDYNKYANPELFGGHEAAQPMARLLLAREYSRRPKNQNSTETLGLVAIGYSGLDRITSAPPLWCERRAGPIQSGSKDSTGKLTLQDWKDFLKVALDFHVRENTFIRLDPTMQRWMGGRFTSKTLVPPRRDTVESSTIKKWPQVKPGTAHRLVKLLELGCNLDRTRAEDKDIINHFLEQAWTALVGATILEQFEGGMHSI
;
A
#
# COMPACT_ATOMS: atom_id res chain seq x y z
N MET A 1 17.06 -20.71 9.06
CA MET A 1 16.52 -19.45 8.52
C MET A 1 15.40 -19.78 7.56
N LYS A 2 14.25 -19.13 7.67
CA LYS A 2 13.16 -19.23 6.69
C LYS A 2 12.85 -17.81 6.25
N TYR A 3 13.30 -17.44 5.05
CA TYR A 3 13.19 -16.07 4.54
C TYR A 3 12.15 -16.00 3.43
N PHE A 4 12.47 -16.51 2.24
CA PHE A 4 11.59 -16.53 1.08
C PHE A 4 10.36 -17.38 1.35
N THR A 5 10.52 -18.52 2.02
CA THR A 5 9.41 -19.42 2.36
C THR A 5 8.39 -18.70 3.24
N ALA A 6 8.85 -18.09 4.34
CA ALA A 6 7.98 -17.39 5.28
C ALA A 6 7.38 -16.11 4.68
N LEU A 7 8.18 -15.35 3.91
CA LEU A 7 7.73 -14.14 3.22
C LEU A 7 6.56 -14.43 2.26
N VAL A 8 6.71 -15.44 1.41
CA VAL A 8 5.71 -15.81 0.41
C VAL A 8 4.45 -16.35 1.08
N GLU A 9 4.59 -17.25 2.06
CA GLU A 9 3.46 -17.81 2.80
C GLU A 9 2.68 -16.73 3.55
N GLN A 10 3.37 -15.84 4.28
CA GLN A 10 2.72 -14.77 5.03
C GLN A 10 2.07 -13.73 4.10
N SER A 11 2.71 -13.43 2.97
CA SER A 11 2.18 -12.51 1.97
C SER A 11 0.92 -13.06 1.30
N LEU A 12 0.88 -14.33 0.92
CA LEU A 12 -0.33 -14.98 0.37
C LEU A 12 -1.47 -15.01 1.38
N ASN A 13 -1.19 -15.47 2.62
CA ASN A 13 -2.20 -15.57 3.67
C ASN A 13 -2.82 -14.21 3.99
N ARG A 14 -2.00 -13.19 4.29
CA ARG A 14 -2.50 -11.84 4.60
C ARG A 14 -3.26 -11.24 3.43
N THR A 15 -2.79 -11.46 2.19
CA THR A 15 -3.45 -10.92 0.99
C THR A 15 -4.82 -11.58 0.76
N ARG A 16 -4.91 -12.91 0.92
CA ARG A 16 -6.16 -13.66 0.82
C ARG A 16 -7.15 -13.22 1.88
N GLU A 17 -6.74 -13.17 3.14
CA GLU A 17 -7.59 -12.74 4.25
C GLU A 17 -8.08 -11.30 4.08
N ALA A 18 -7.19 -10.37 3.75
CA ALA A 18 -7.54 -8.97 3.51
C ALA A 18 -8.53 -8.84 2.34
N THR A 19 -8.29 -9.56 1.24
CA THR A 19 -9.17 -9.57 0.07
C THR A 19 -10.56 -10.10 0.43
N LEU A 20 -10.66 -11.28 1.04
CA LEU A 20 -11.96 -11.84 1.45
C LEU A 20 -12.67 -10.94 2.47
N SER A 21 -11.95 -10.32 3.40
CA SER A 21 -12.53 -9.44 4.41
C SER A 21 -13.16 -8.18 3.79
N ILE A 22 -12.56 -7.59 2.76
CA ILE A 22 -13.06 -6.32 2.19
C ILE A 22 -14.17 -6.52 1.15
N LEU A 23 -14.31 -7.73 0.58
CA LEU A 23 -15.33 -8.00 -0.45
C LEU A 23 -16.76 -7.91 0.08
N GLY A 24 -16.99 -8.05 1.40
CA GLY A 24 -18.32 -7.93 2.00
C GLY A 24 -19.29 -9.04 1.58
N VAL A 25 -18.76 -10.23 1.29
CA VAL A 25 -19.53 -11.44 0.96
C VAL A 25 -20.11 -12.04 2.24
N ASN A 26 -21.45 -12.02 2.36
CA ASN A 26 -22.18 -12.60 3.50
C ASN A 26 -22.45 -14.10 3.36
N ASP A 27 -22.43 -14.63 2.13
CA ASP A 27 -22.65 -16.06 1.87
C ASP A 27 -21.40 -16.87 2.25
N GLU A 28 -21.53 -17.72 3.27
CA GLU A 28 -20.43 -18.50 3.83
C GLU A 28 -19.86 -19.51 2.82
N ALA A 29 -20.73 -20.14 2.03
CA ALA A 29 -20.33 -21.11 1.01
C ALA A 29 -19.53 -20.44 -0.11
N LEU A 30 -19.99 -19.27 -0.59
CA LEU A 30 -19.25 -18.46 -1.55
C LEU A 30 -17.91 -17.99 -0.99
N ARG A 31 -17.89 -17.56 0.27
CA ARG A 31 -16.65 -17.11 0.92
C ARG A 31 -15.64 -18.24 0.99
N SER A 32 -16.07 -19.46 1.35
CA SER A 32 -15.22 -20.65 1.37
C SER A 32 -14.70 -21.01 -0.03
N HIS A 33 -15.59 -21.04 -1.03
CA HIS A 33 -15.25 -21.30 -2.43
C HIS A 33 -14.23 -20.31 -3.00
N LEU A 34 -14.41 -19.01 -2.73
CA LEU A 34 -13.45 -17.97 -3.14
C LEU A 34 -12.10 -18.16 -2.44
N GLY A 35 -12.10 -18.55 -1.16
CA GLY A 35 -10.89 -18.84 -0.41
C GLY A 35 -10.11 -20.02 -0.97
N GLU A 36 -10.79 -21.07 -1.43
CA GLU A 36 -10.19 -22.23 -2.09
C GLU A 36 -9.63 -21.87 -3.48
N GLN A 37 -10.34 -21.06 -4.26
CA GLN A 37 -9.83 -20.57 -5.55
C GLN A 37 -8.61 -19.65 -5.40
N MET A 38 -8.55 -18.85 -4.33
CA MET A 38 -7.39 -18.05 -3.93
C MET A 38 -6.28 -18.95 -3.34
N ASN A 39 -5.74 -19.81 -4.19
CA ASN A 39 -4.83 -20.89 -3.81
C ASN A 39 -3.37 -20.41 -3.62
N ASP A 40 -2.53 -21.34 -3.11
CA ASP A 40 -1.13 -21.09 -2.78
C ASP A 40 -0.14 -21.58 -3.84
N GLU A 41 -0.61 -22.09 -4.99
CA GLU A 41 0.24 -22.56 -6.08
C GLU A 41 0.68 -21.38 -6.95
N LEU A 42 1.95 -20.99 -6.83
CA LEU A 42 2.50 -19.79 -7.42
C LEU A 42 2.44 -19.86 -8.95
N GLY A 43 1.82 -18.85 -9.57
CA GLY A 43 1.59 -18.80 -11.02
C GLY A 43 0.35 -19.56 -11.52
N SER A 44 -0.37 -20.27 -10.66
CA SER A 44 -1.65 -20.87 -11.04
C SER A 44 -2.76 -19.83 -11.18
N GLU A 45 -3.85 -20.23 -11.83
CA GLU A 45 -5.06 -19.41 -11.88
C GLU A 45 -5.67 -19.29 -10.48
N GLY A 46 -5.75 -18.08 -9.95
CA GLY A 46 -6.34 -17.82 -8.62
C GLY A 46 -5.32 -17.38 -7.59
N CYS A 47 -4.06 -17.78 -7.74
CA CYS A 47 -2.99 -17.33 -6.86
C CYS A 47 -2.74 -15.82 -7.02
N PHE A 48 -2.43 -15.18 -5.90
CA PHE A 48 -2.12 -13.76 -5.83
C PHE A 48 -0.69 -13.44 -6.27
N LEU A 49 0.21 -14.43 -6.26
CA LEU A 49 1.59 -14.24 -6.65
C LEU A 49 1.92 -15.04 -7.91
N ALA A 50 2.60 -14.39 -8.85
CA ALA A 50 3.31 -15.12 -9.90
C ALA A 50 4.51 -15.87 -9.29
N PRO A 51 5.09 -16.85 -10.00
CA PRO A 51 6.30 -17.53 -9.55
C PRO A 51 7.40 -16.48 -9.33
N PRO A 52 7.98 -16.37 -8.11
CA PRO A 52 9.05 -15.42 -7.85
C PRO A 52 10.23 -15.64 -8.80
N VAL A 53 10.83 -14.55 -9.25
CA VAL A 53 11.99 -14.58 -10.15
C VAL A 53 13.26 -14.33 -9.34
N PHE A 54 14.22 -15.24 -9.44
CA PHE A 54 15.49 -15.17 -8.72
C PHE A 54 16.64 -14.79 -9.64
N GLU A 55 17.47 -13.86 -9.19
CA GLU A 55 18.74 -13.50 -9.81
C GLU A 55 19.86 -13.45 -8.78
N HIS A 56 21.08 -13.82 -9.17
CA HIS A 56 22.22 -13.67 -8.28
C HIS A 56 22.71 -12.21 -8.23
N THR A 57 23.25 -11.79 -7.08
CA THR A 57 23.75 -10.42 -6.84
C THR A 57 25.18 -10.39 -6.31
N PHE A 58 25.98 -11.41 -6.64
CA PHE A 58 27.43 -11.43 -6.41
C PHE A 58 28.11 -10.14 -6.89
N GLY A 59 29.26 -9.81 -6.29
CA GLY A 59 30.01 -8.59 -6.59
C GLY A 59 30.43 -8.49 -8.05
N TRP A 60 30.79 -7.29 -8.49
CA TRP A 60 31.42 -7.10 -9.80
C TRP A 60 32.90 -7.44 -9.72
N GLN A 61 33.50 -7.82 -10.84
CA GLN A 61 34.91 -8.16 -10.91
C GLN A 61 35.77 -6.91 -10.69
N GLU A 62 36.50 -6.91 -9.58
CA GLU A 62 37.52 -5.91 -9.25
C GLU A 62 38.82 -6.20 -9.99
N SER A 63 39.60 -5.17 -10.28
CA SER A 63 40.95 -5.33 -10.82
C SER A 63 41.88 -5.87 -9.73
N GLU A 64 42.51 -7.02 -9.94
CA GLU A 64 43.37 -7.65 -8.93
C GLU A 64 44.71 -6.91 -8.74
N GLU A 65 45.19 -6.23 -9.78
CA GLU A 65 46.56 -5.69 -9.82
C GLU A 65 46.65 -4.18 -9.58
N VAL A 66 45.54 -3.45 -9.71
CA VAL A 66 45.56 -1.98 -9.76
C VAL A 66 44.67 -1.39 -8.67
N THR A 67 45.26 -0.58 -7.79
CA THR A 67 44.53 0.25 -6.83
C THR A 67 44.30 1.65 -7.39
N LEU A 68 43.35 2.40 -6.81
CA LEU A 68 43.11 3.79 -7.18
C LEU A 68 44.37 4.66 -7.04
N SER A 69 45.15 4.47 -5.98
CA SER A 69 46.40 5.22 -5.77
C SER A 69 47.45 4.96 -6.86
N ALA A 70 47.51 3.73 -7.39
CA ALA A 70 48.44 3.37 -8.46
C ALA A 70 48.11 4.02 -9.81
N LEU A 71 46.87 4.50 -9.99
CA LEU A 71 46.43 5.23 -11.18
C LEU A 71 46.88 6.70 -11.17
N GLY A 72 47.18 7.25 -10.00
CA GLY A 72 47.57 8.65 -9.80
C GLY A 72 48.88 8.99 -10.50
N GLY A 73 48.84 9.97 -11.41
CA GLY A 73 49.96 10.37 -12.26
C GLY A 73 50.25 9.45 -13.45
N ARG A 74 49.50 8.36 -13.61
CA ARG A 74 49.55 7.49 -14.81
C ARG A 74 48.32 7.71 -15.69
N LEU A 75 47.17 7.18 -15.27
CA LEU A 75 45.91 7.32 -15.99
C LEU A 75 45.14 8.54 -15.51
N LEU A 76 45.05 8.73 -14.19
CA LEU A 76 44.35 9.84 -13.55
C LEU A 76 45.35 10.88 -13.01
N SER A 77 44.93 12.14 -12.90
CA SER A 77 45.69 13.18 -12.22
C SER A 77 45.80 12.88 -10.72
N LYS A 78 46.92 13.28 -10.10
CA LYS A 78 47.12 13.09 -8.65
C LYS A 78 46.06 13.85 -7.85
N THR A 79 45.77 15.09 -8.27
CA THR A 79 44.75 15.94 -7.66
C THR A 79 43.38 15.28 -7.65
N LEU A 80 42.94 14.65 -8.74
CA LEU A 80 41.66 13.94 -8.76
C LEU A 80 41.64 12.76 -7.79
N VAL A 81 42.70 11.94 -7.77
CA VAL A 81 42.80 10.80 -6.85
C VAL A 81 42.73 11.27 -5.40
N ASP A 82 43.43 12.35 -5.05
CA ASP A 82 43.38 12.95 -3.72
C ASP A 82 41.97 13.49 -3.39
N THR A 83 41.28 14.11 -4.35
CA THR A 83 39.89 14.56 -4.17
C THR A 83 38.95 13.39 -3.92
N LEU A 84 39.03 12.30 -4.71
CA LEU A 84 38.18 11.12 -4.53
C LEU A 84 38.45 10.41 -3.20
N GLN A 85 39.71 10.37 -2.76
CA GLN A 85 40.12 9.78 -1.47
C GLN A 85 39.63 10.57 -0.26
N ASN A 86 39.53 11.89 -0.37
CA ASN A 86 39.14 12.78 0.72
C ASN A 86 37.68 13.25 0.63
N ALA A 87 36.91 12.76 -0.34
CA ALA A 87 35.50 13.07 -0.49
C ALA A 87 34.69 12.57 0.73
N SER A 88 33.61 13.29 1.04
CA SER A 88 32.69 12.93 2.13
C SER A 88 32.04 11.55 1.90
N PRO A 89 31.92 10.68 2.92
CA PRO A 89 31.15 9.44 2.82
C PRO A 89 29.70 9.73 2.38
N PRO A 90 29.05 8.84 1.59
CA PRO A 90 29.53 7.57 1.07
C PRO A 90 30.31 7.66 -0.26
N TYR A 91 30.66 8.86 -0.74
CA TYR A 91 31.25 9.06 -2.08
C TYR A 91 32.79 8.97 -2.11
N ARG A 92 33.39 8.47 -1.03
CA ARG A 92 34.84 8.30 -0.87
C ARG A 92 35.35 7.06 -1.60
N PHE A 93 36.44 7.21 -2.34
CA PHE A 93 37.18 6.08 -2.93
C PHE A 93 38.49 5.91 -2.19
N ALA A 94 38.62 4.86 -1.36
CA ALA A 94 39.86 4.67 -0.61
C ALA A 94 41.06 4.43 -1.55
N ALA A 95 42.24 4.89 -1.15
CA ALA A 95 43.47 4.71 -1.92
C ALA A 95 43.76 3.24 -2.25
N THR A 96 43.37 2.35 -1.33
CA THR A 96 43.53 0.89 -1.42
C THR A 96 42.37 0.20 -2.14
N SER A 97 41.33 0.93 -2.55
CA SER A 97 40.22 0.35 -3.28
C SER A 97 40.63 -0.03 -4.70
N HIS A 98 40.15 -1.19 -5.14
CA HIS A 98 40.34 -1.69 -6.49
C HIS A 98 39.13 -1.27 -7.35
N PRO A 99 39.32 -0.52 -8.45
CA PRO A 99 38.24 -0.21 -9.37
C PRO A 99 37.76 -1.50 -10.06
N TYR A 100 36.50 -1.50 -10.49
CA TYR A 100 36.00 -2.62 -11.30
C TYR A 100 36.68 -2.65 -12.67
N VAL A 101 36.82 -3.84 -13.25
CA VAL A 101 37.48 -4.04 -14.55
C VAL A 101 36.84 -3.17 -15.65
N HIS A 102 35.50 -3.10 -15.68
CA HIS A 102 34.78 -2.27 -16.65
C HIS A 102 34.94 -0.76 -16.42
N GLN A 103 35.17 -0.33 -15.17
CA GLN A 103 35.49 1.08 -14.88
C GLN A 103 36.87 1.42 -15.43
N LEU A 104 37.87 0.58 -15.16
CA LEU A 104 39.22 0.79 -15.68
C LEU A 104 39.24 0.83 -17.22
N GLN A 105 38.56 -0.13 -17.86
CA GLN A 105 38.42 -0.14 -19.32
C GLN A 105 37.74 1.13 -19.85
N ALA A 106 36.70 1.62 -19.15
CA ALA A 106 36.04 2.88 -19.52
C ALA A 106 36.98 4.07 -19.38
N TRP A 107 37.77 4.14 -18.30
CA TRP A 107 38.71 5.22 -18.07
C TRP A 107 39.81 5.24 -19.12
N GLU A 108 40.42 4.09 -19.42
CA GLU A 108 41.43 3.96 -20.49
C GLU A 108 40.87 4.34 -21.86
N THR A 109 39.66 3.90 -22.18
CA THR A 109 39.01 4.19 -23.46
C THR A 109 38.68 5.68 -23.60
N LEU A 110 38.10 6.29 -22.56
CA LEU A 110 37.60 7.66 -22.61
C LEU A 110 38.71 8.70 -22.44
N LEU A 111 39.76 8.41 -21.67
CA LEU A 111 40.93 9.30 -21.52
C LEU A 111 41.96 9.15 -22.65
N GLY A 112 41.73 8.23 -23.59
CA GLY A 112 42.58 8.07 -24.77
C GLY A 112 42.73 9.36 -25.60
N PRO A 113 43.85 9.51 -26.33
CA PRO A 113 44.17 10.73 -27.08
C PRO A 113 43.19 10.97 -28.23
N THR A 114 42.69 9.91 -28.86
CA THR A 114 41.63 9.96 -29.87
C THR A 114 40.26 9.88 -29.18
N PRO A 115 39.33 10.82 -29.42
CA PRO A 115 37.99 10.75 -28.84
C PRO A 115 37.29 9.44 -29.21
N LYS A 116 37.01 8.62 -28.20
CA LYS A 116 36.18 7.42 -28.29
C LYS A 116 34.92 7.63 -27.47
N SER A 117 33.83 7.08 -27.98
CA SER A 117 32.51 7.06 -27.34
C SER A 117 32.30 5.69 -26.71
N ALA A 118 31.54 5.59 -25.63
CA ALA A 118 31.35 4.34 -24.90
C ALA A 118 29.88 4.05 -24.60
N VAL A 119 29.48 2.79 -24.74
CA VAL A 119 28.24 2.27 -24.16
C VAL A 119 28.60 1.41 -22.96
N ILE A 120 28.21 1.84 -21.76
CA ILE A 120 28.42 1.09 -20.53
C ILE A 120 27.21 0.18 -20.30
N THR A 121 27.42 -1.13 -20.45
CA THR A 121 26.38 -2.15 -20.28
C THR A 121 26.68 -3.02 -19.06
N SER A 122 26.06 -2.67 -17.94
CA SER A 122 26.20 -3.40 -16.68
C SER A 122 24.95 -3.24 -15.81
N GLY A 123 24.78 -4.15 -14.87
CA GLY A 123 23.64 -4.17 -13.95
C GLY A 123 23.68 -3.01 -12.96
N THR A 124 22.61 -2.86 -12.18
CA THR A 124 22.52 -1.85 -11.13
C THR A 124 23.59 -2.05 -10.05
N GLY A 125 24.07 -0.95 -9.46
CA GLY A 125 25.11 -0.99 -8.42
C GLY A 125 26.51 -1.38 -8.90
N SER A 126 26.76 -1.42 -10.21
CA SER A 126 28.08 -1.72 -10.81
C SER A 126 29.02 -0.52 -10.90
N GLY A 127 28.59 0.65 -10.42
CA GLY A 127 29.33 1.88 -10.57
C GLY A 127 29.42 2.38 -12.03
N LYS A 128 28.30 2.34 -12.77
CA LYS A 128 28.18 2.90 -14.13
C LYS A 128 28.49 4.39 -14.16
N THR A 129 28.08 5.11 -13.12
CA THR A 129 28.27 6.55 -13.03
C THR A 129 29.75 6.91 -13.00
N GLU A 130 30.55 6.17 -12.23
CA GLU A 130 31.99 6.31 -12.09
C GLU A 130 32.73 6.05 -13.42
N CYS A 131 32.18 5.22 -14.31
CA CYS A 131 32.78 4.93 -15.62
C CYS A 131 32.94 6.18 -16.48
N PHE A 132 32.01 7.15 -16.37
CA PHE A 132 32.05 8.39 -17.15
C PHE A 132 32.37 9.62 -16.33
N MET A 133 31.95 9.67 -15.05
CA MET A 133 32.21 10.84 -14.22
C MET A 133 33.69 11.01 -13.89
N VAL A 134 34.41 9.92 -13.59
CA VAL A 134 35.83 9.99 -13.25
C VAL A 134 36.66 10.54 -14.43
N PRO A 135 36.50 10.05 -15.68
CA PRO A 135 37.18 10.64 -16.84
C PRO A 135 36.82 12.10 -17.11
N ILE A 136 35.54 12.48 -16.94
CA ILE A 136 35.10 13.86 -17.12
C ILE A 136 35.77 14.76 -16.08
N LEU A 137 35.77 14.35 -14.82
CA LEU A 137 36.43 15.11 -13.75
C LEU A 137 37.93 15.21 -13.99
N ASP A 138 38.60 14.14 -14.44
CA ASP A 138 40.04 14.17 -14.72
C ASP A 138 40.39 15.16 -15.83
N ASP A 139 39.59 15.16 -16.90
CA ASP A 139 39.71 16.12 -18.01
C ASP A 139 39.52 17.57 -17.54
N LEU A 140 38.57 17.84 -16.64
CA LEU A 140 38.34 19.17 -16.06
C LEU A 140 39.46 19.60 -15.10
N VAL A 141 39.92 18.69 -14.24
CA VAL A 141 41.02 18.95 -13.30
C VAL A 141 42.30 19.30 -14.07
N ARG A 142 42.64 18.53 -15.10
CA ARG A 142 43.81 18.82 -15.95
C ARG A 142 43.67 20.14 -16.72
N GLU A 143 42.47 20.47 -17.23
CA GLU A 143 42.22 21.77 -17.87
C GLU A 143 42.41 22.93 -16.89
N ARG A 144 41.91 22.79 -15.66
CA ARG A 144 42.05 23.79 -14.60
C ARG A 144 43.50 23.96 -14.18
N GLU A 145 44.24 22.87 -14.00
CA GLU A 145 45.68 22.90 -13.68
C GLU A 145 46.51 23.57 -14.78
N THR A 146 46.17 23.32 -16.05
CA THR A 146 46.88 23.89 -17.19
C THR A 146 46.56 25.37 -17.39
N SER A 147 45.29 25.76 -17.20
CA SER A 147 44.83 27.13 -17.45
C SER A 147 45.02 28.08 -16.27
N GLY A 148 45.05 27.56 -15.03
CA GLY A 148 45.12 28.34 -13.80
C GLY A 148 43.90 29.25 -13.55
N LYS A 149 42.78 29.03 -14.25
CA LYS A 149 41.59 29.88 -14.20
C LYS A 149 40.32 29.07 -13.93
N PRO A 150 39.28 29.68 -13.34
CA PRO A 150 37.97 29.05 -13.23
C PRO A 150 37.42 28.65 -14.60
N LEU A 151 36.81 27.47 -14.68
CA LEU A 151 36.25 26.97 -15.93
C LEU A 151 34.87 27.59 -16.19
N VAL A 152 34.74 28.31 -17.30
CA VAL A 152 33.50 28.96 -17.75
C VAL A 152 33.12 28.51 -19.16
N GLY A 153 31.91 28.00 -19.34
CA GLY A 153 31.41 27.32 -20.54
C GLY A 153 31.20 25.81 -20.32
N VAL A 154 30.19 25.22 -20.95
CA VAL A 154 29.85 23.80 -20.74
C VAL A 154 30.82 22.87 -21.47
N ARG A 155 31.54 22.03 -20.71
CA ARG A 155 32.43 20.97 -21.22
C ARG A 155 31.71 19.63 -21.33
N ALA A 156 30.85 19.33 -20.35
CA ALA A 156 30.11 18.08 -20.25
C ALA A 156 28.62 18.33 -20.06
N LEU A 157 27.81 17.76 -20.95
CA LEU A 157 26.36 17.78 -20.89
C LEU A 157 25.85 16.39 -20.47
N PHE A 158 25.08 16.31 -19.40
CA PHE A 158 24.46 15.07 -18.94
C PHE A 158 22.96 15.13 -19.17
N LEU A 159 22.43 14.15 -19.88
CA LEU A 159 21.01 14.02 -20.16
C LEU A 159 20.44 12.86 -19.38
N TYR A 160 19.47 13.18 -18.54
CA TYR A 160 18.71 12.22 -17.75
C TYR A 160 17.24 12.21 -18.20
N PRO A 161 16.58 11.04 -18.22
CA PRO A 161 15.17 10.95 -18.58
C PRO A 161 14.25 11.53 -17.49
N LEU A 162 14.68 11.51 -16.22
CA LEU A 162 13.87 11.93 -15.07
C LEU A 162 14.61 12.92 -14.16
N ASN A 163 13.92 13.95 -13.67
CA ASN A 163 14.49 14.93 -12.74
C ASN A 163 14.92 14.30 -11.39
N ALA A 164 14.30 13.19 -10.98
CA ALA A 164 14.69 12.48 -9.77
C ALA A 164 16.12 11.93 -9.88
N LEU A 165 16.49 11.42 -11.06
CA LEU A 165 17.85 10.94 -11.33
C LEU A 165 18.86 12.10 -11.28
N ILE A 166 18.52 13.26 -11.85
CA ILE A 166 19.34 14.48 -11.76
C ILE A 166 19.63 14.83 -10.29
N ASN A 167 18.61 14.85 -9.44
CA ASN A 167 18.76 15.21 -8.03
C ASN A 167 19.58 14.19 -7.25
N SER A 168 19.49 12.89 -7.58
CA SER A 168 20.29 11.84 -6.94
C SER A 168 21.80 11.99 -7.16
N GLN A 169 22.22 12.71 -8.21
CA GLN A 169 23.64 12.96 -8.47
C GLN A 169 24.20 14.18 -7.73
N ARG A 170 23.34 15.01 -7.12
CA ARG A 170 23.73 16.29 -6.52
C ARG A 170 24.81 16.14 -5.46
N GLU A 171 24.57 15.24 -4.51
CA GLU A 171 25.46 15.03 -3.36
C GLU A 171 26.81 14.45 -3.80
N ARG A 172 26.79 13.49 -4.73
CA ARG A 172 27.99 12.93 -5.36
C ARG A 172 28.83 14.01 -6.04
N LEU A 173 28.19 14.81 -6.91
CA LEU A 173 28.84 15.90 -7.61
C LEU A 173 29.41 16.92 -6.65
N HIS A 174 28.66 17.29 -5.61
CA HIS A 174 29.14 18.18 -4.56
C HIS A 174 30.38 17.60 -3.90
N ALA A 175 30.33 16.36 -3.43
CA ALA A 175 31.45 15.69 -2.75
C ALA A 175 32.72 15.63 -3.63
N TRP A 176 32.56 15.48 -4.95
CA TRP A 176 33.70 15.42 -5.87
C TRP A 176 34.15 16.78 -6.42
N THR A 177 33.41 17.88 -6.19
CA THR A 177 33.79 19.21 -6.68
C THR A 177 33.99 20.27 -5.60
N GLU A 178 33.56 20.03 -4.37
CA GLU A 178 33.62 20.99 -3.27
C GLU A 178 35.04 21.52 -3.02
N THR A 179 36.04 20.65 -3.11
CA THR A 179 37.46 21.02 -2.95
C THR A 179 37.99 22.01 -4.00
N PHE A 180 37.31 22.12 -5.15
CA PHE A 180 37.66 23.08 -6.21
C PHE A 180 36.91 24.42 -6.08
N GLY A 181 35.98 24.57 -5.13
CA GLY A 181 35.21 25.80 -4.93
C GLY A 181 34.55 26.30 -6.22
N SER A 182 34.88 27.52 -6.63
CA SER A 182 34.32 28.12 -7.87
C SER A 182 35.05 27.73 -9.16
N ASP A 183 36.13 26.94 -9.09
CA ASP A 183 36.96 26.62 -10.26
C ASP A 183 36.32 25.55 -11.15
N ILE A 184 35.77 24.50 -10.54
CA ILE A 184 35.07 23.40 -11.22
C ILE A 184 33.65 23.32 -10.66
N ARG A 185 32.70 23.83 -11.45
CA ARG A 185 31.30 23.98 -11.03
C ARG A 185 30.37 23.03 -11.77
N PHE A 186 29.16 22.85 -11.23
CA PHE A 186 28.08 22.12 -11.90
C PHE A 186 26.73 22.81 -11.77
N CYS A 187 25.77 22.47 -12.63
CA CYS A 187 24.38 22.94 -12.52
C CYS A 187 23.37 21.84 -12.81
N LEU A 188 22.35 21.71 -11.95
CA LEU A 188 21.15 20.93 -12.20
C LEU A 188 20.11 21.81 -12.90
N TYR A 189 20.17 21.89 -14.22
CA TYR A 189 19.28 22.74 -15.01
C TYR A 189 17.96 22.01 -15.33
N ASN A 190 16.92 22.32 -14.56
CA ASN A 190 15.60 21.74 -14.69
C ASN A 190 14.46 22.75 -14.45
N GLY A 191 13.22 22.27 -14.40
CA GLY A 191 12.04 23.12 -14.15
C GLY A 191 11.98 23.76 -12.76
N LYS A 192 12.78 23.29 -11.79
CA LYS A 192 12.86 23.81 -10.41
C LYS A 192 14.05 24.75 -10.18
N THR A 193 14.94 24.92 -11.14
CA THR A 193 16.06 25.88 -11.01
C THR A 193 15.49 27.29 -10.86
N ALA A 194 15.86 27.98 -9.78
CA ALA A 194 15.40 29.33 -9.49
C ALA A 194 15.76 30.27 -10.65
N GLU A 195 14.86 31.20 -10.99
CA GLU A 195 15.14 32.15 -12.05
C GLU A 195 16.16 33.19 -11.57
N SER A 196 15.91 33.80 -10.40
CA SER A 196 16.77 34.86 -9.85
C SER A 196 17.84 34.34 -8.91
N ALA A 197 19.05 34.91 -9.01
CA ALA A 197 20.14 34.67 -8.07
C ALA A 197 19.83 35.17 -6.65
N SER A 198 18.91 36.13 -6.51
CA SER A 198 18.52 36.69 -5.21
C SER A 198 17.80 35.69 -4.30
N GLU A 199 16.96 34.81 -4.88
CA GLU A 199 16.18 33.79 -4.17
C GLU A 199 17.06 32.75 -3.48
N VAL A 200 18.24 32.47 -4.04
CA VAL A 200 19.14 31.40 -3.60
C VAL A 200 20.47 31.93 -3.07
N ARG A 201 20.59 33.24 -2.84
CA ARG A 201 21.87 33.91 -2.52
C ARG A 201 22.63 33.27 -1.35
N LYS A 202 21.93 32.93 -0.26
CA LYS A 202 22.54 32.31 0.92
C LYS A 202 23.08 30.91 0.61
N LEU A 203 22.25 30.06 -0.01
CA LEU A 203 22.64 28.72 -0.44
C LEU A 203 23.79 28.73 -1.45
N GLN A 204 23.83 29.74 -2.33
CA GLN A 204 24.88 29.89 -3.34
C GLN A 204 26.25 30.23 -2.73
N GLN A 205 26.28 30.92 -1.59
CA GLN A 205 27.51 31.20 -0.84
C GLN A 205 28.01 29.96 -0.10
N GLU A 206 27.09 29.14 0.42
CA GLU A 206 27.41 27.87 1.08
C GLU A 206 27.91 26.82 0.08
N LYS A 207 27.48 26.89 -1.19
CA LYS A 207 27.80 25.92 -2.25
C LYS A 207 28.37 26.60 -3.50
N PRO A 208 29.62 27.11 -3.47
CA PRO A 208 30.22 27.83 -4.59
C PRO A 208 30.46 26.95 -5.83
N ASN A 209 30.56 25.63 -5.63
CA ASN A 209 30.73 24.62 -6.67
C ASN A 209 29.42 24.26 -7.41
N GLU A 210 28.26 24.70 -6.93
CA GLU A 210 26.96 24.44 -7.56
C GLU A 210 26.30 25.75 -8.03
N VAL A 211 25.89 25.84 -9.29
CA VAL A 211 25.13 26.99 -9.82
C VAL A 211 23.64 26.75 -9.62
N LEU A 212 23.01 27.57 -8.77
CA LEU A 212 21.64 27.36 -8.29
C LEU A 212 20.57 28.19 -9.02
N SER A 213 20.96 29.19 -9.81
CA SER A 213 20.04 30.09 -10.52
C SER A 213 20.30 30.16 -12.02
N ARG A 214 19.24 30.45 -12.79
CA ARG A 214 19.31 30.62 -14.24
C ARG A 214 20.05 31.88 -14.64
N GLU A 215 19.90 32.98 -13.90
CA GLU A 215 20.69 34.20 -14.08
C GLU A 215 22.20 33.92 -14.02
N GLN A 216 22.66 33.18 -12.99
CA GLN A 216 24.07 32.84 -12.86
C GLN A 216 24.52 31.84 -13.93
N LEU A 217 23.67 30.86 -14.28
CA LEU A 217 23.94 29.91 -15.37
C LEU A 217 24.17 30.62 -16.71
N ARG A 218 23.37 31.63 -17.05
CA ARG A 218 23.53 32.41 -18.29
C ARG A 218 24.78 33.28 -18.28
N ARG A 219 25.14 33.83 -17.11
CA ARG A 219 26.29 34.71 -16.96
C ARG A 219 27.62 33.95 -17.02
N GLU A 220 27.72 32.86 -16.25
CA GLU A 220 28.95 32.08 -16.09
C GLU A 220 28.61 30.58 -16.14
N PRO A 221 28.33 30.02 -17.34
CA PRO A 221 27.95 28.61 -17.47
C PRO A 221 29.00 27.69 -16.84
N PRO A 222 28.61 26.69 -16.04
CA PRO A 222 29.55 25.77 -15.42
C PRO A 222 30.07 24.73 -16.42
N PRO A 223 31.23 24.10 -16.15
CA PRO A 223 31.78 23.05 -17.01
C PRO A 223 30.90 21.80 -17.08
N MET A 224 30.11 21.50 -16.04
CA MET A 224 29.19 20.36 -16.01
C MET A 224 27.73 20.81 -15.94
N LEU A 225 26.91 20.39 -16.89
CA LEU A 225 25.49 20.73 -16.96
C LEU A 225 24.63 19.47 -17.01
N MET A 226 23.84 19.23 -15.97
CA MET A 226 22.89 18.12 -15.91
C MET A 226 21.49 18.64 -16.23
N THR A 227 20.85 18.03 -17.22
CA THR A 227 19.54 18.48 -17.69
C THR A 227 18.73 17.31 -18.28
N ASN A 228 17.57 17.62 -18.85
CA ASN A 228 16.73 16.67 -19.57
C ASN A 228 16.50 17.16 -21.01
N ALA A 229 15.97 16.30 -21.88
CA ALA A 229 15.75 16.63 -23.29
C ALA A 229 14.87 17.89 -23.49
N THR A 230 13.83 18.06 -22.67
CA THR A 230 12.93 19.22 -22.75
C THR A 230 13.64 20.53 -22.42
N MET A 231 14.45 20.57 -21.36
CA MET A 231 15.18 21.76 -20.96
C MET A 231 16.32 22.07 -21.93
N LEU A 232 16.93 21.04 -22.52
CA LEU A 232 17.91 21.21 -23.59
C LEU A 232 17.29 21.84 -24.84
N GLU A 233 16.07 21.43 -25.21
CA GLU A 233 15.33 22.05 -26.30
C GLU A 233 14.95 23.51 -25.99
N TYR A 234 14.50 23.79 -24.76
CA TYR A 234 14.28 25.17 -24.33
C TYR A 234 15.54 26.03 -24.43
N MET A 235 16.70 25.51 -24.03
CA MET A 235 17.97 26.22 -24.12
C MET A 235 18.34 26.60 -25.57
N LEU A 236 17.95 25.78 -26.56
CA LEU A 236 18.17 26.09 -27.99
C LEU A 236 17.21 27.13 -28.55
N VAL A 237 15.98 27.20 -28.02
CA VAL A 237 14.90 28.03 -28.58
C VAL A 237 14.74 29.37 -27.86
N ARG A 238 15.02 29.41 -26.56
CA ARG A 238 14.83 30.61 -25.74
C ARG A 238 16.00 31.58 -25.91
N GLN A 239 15.71 32.78 -26.41
CA GLN A 239 16.73 33.83 -26.56
C GLN A 239 17.41 34.19 -25.24
N VAL A 240 16.68 34.16 -24.11
CA VAL A 240 17.27 34.43 -22.79
C VAL A 240 18.35 33.43 -22.39
N ASP A 241 18.30 32.20 -22.91
CA ASP A 241 19.26 31.14 -22.58
C ASP A 241 20.42 31.06 -23.61
N ALA A 242 20.38 31.86 -24.69
CA ALA A 242 21.42 31.93 -25.71
C ALA A 242 22.85 32.17 -25.16
N PRO A 243 23.07 33.01 -24.11
CA PRO A 243 24.40 33.20 -23.53
C PRO A 243 25.09 31.89 -23.11
N ILE A 244 24.32 30.88 -22.67
CA ILE A 244 24.88 29.58 -22.28
C ILE A 244 25.61 28.93 -23.45
N LEU A 245 24.99 28.96 -24.63
CA LEU A 245 25.53 28.40 -25.87
C LEU A 245 26.66 29.28 -26.43
N ASP A 246 26.48 30.59 -26.45
CA ASP A 246 27.43 31.53 -27.04
C ASP A 246 28.76 31.53 -26.31
N ILE A 247 28.75 31.62 -24.97
CA ILE A 247 29.94 31.54 -24.14
C ILE A 247 30.64 30.18 -24.35
N SER A 248 29.87 29.09 -24.31
CA SER A 248 30.42 27.75 -24.46
C SER A 248 31.05 27.52 -25.85
N ARG A 249 30.44 28.08 -26.90
CA ARG A 249 30.92 28.04 -28.28
C ARG A 249 32.20 28.88 -28.45
N GLN A 250 32.26 30.08 -27.88
CA GLN A 250 33.45 30.94 -27.90
C GLN A 250 34.67 30.22 -27.29
N HIS A 251 34.46 29.50 -26.19
CA HIS A 251 35.50 28.68 -25.56
C HIS A 251 35.76 27.35 -26.27
N ARG A 252 34.98 27.00 -27.31
CA ARG A 252 34.99 25.66 -27.96
C ARG A 252 35.03 24.54 -26.92
N SER A 253 34.21 24.68 -25.89
CA SER A 253 34.40 23.97 -24.63
C SER A 253 33.79 22.56 -24.58
N LEU A 254 32.70 22.31 -25.30
CA LEU A 254 32.01 21.01 -25.26
C LEU A 254 32.91 19.87 -25.76
N ARG A 255 33.07 18.84 -24.92
CA ARG A 255 33.86 17.62 -25.16
C ARG A 255 33.11 16.34 -24.83
N TRP A 256 32.08 16.41 -23.98
CA TRP A 256 31.36 15.25 -23.46
C TRP A 256 29.84 15.41 -23.56
N ILE A 257 29.16 14.35 -24.01
CA ILE A 257 27.71 14.21 -23.89
C ILE A 257 27.41 12.85 -23.27
N VAL A 258 26.78 12.86 -22.10
CA VAL A 258 26.38 11.65 -21.37
C VAL A 258 24.88 11.46 -21.51
N LEU A 259 24.47 10.26 -21.90
CA LEU A 259 23.08 9.81 -22.04
C LEU A 259 22.85 8.72 -21.00
N ASP A 260 22.29 9.10 -19.85
CA ASP A 260 22.00 8.14 -18.80
C ASP A 260 20.68 7.41 -19.07
N GLU A 261 20.65 6.11 -18.79
CA GLU A 261 19.53 5.21 -19.08
C GLU A 261 19.06 5.31 -20.53
N ALA A 262 20.01 5.26 -21.47
CA ALA A 262 19.76 5.42 -22.89
C ALA A 262 18.75 4.39 -23.45
N HIS A 263 18.63 3.24 -22.79
CA HIS A 263 17.63 2.21 -23.10
C HIS A 263 16.17 2.67 -22.97
N THR A 264 15.91 3.79 -22.27
CA THR A 264 14.58 4.40 -22.17
C THR A 264 14.16 5.11 -23.47
N TYR A 265 15.11 5.53 -24.30
CA TYR A 265 14.84 6.18 -25.58
C TYR A 265 14.68 5.13 -26.67
N VAL A 266 13.43 4.78 -26.98
CA VAL A 266 13.05 3.83 -28.04
C VAL A 266 12.10 4.44 -29.06
N GLY A 267 12.06 3.87 -30.27
CA GLY A 267 11.13 4.30 -31.32
C GLY A 267 11.28 5.78 -31.70
N SER A 268 10.15 6.50 -31.75
CA SER A 268 10.11 7.91 -32.12
C SER A 268 10.91 8.81 -31.17
N GLN A 269 10.93 8.50 -29.87
CA GLN A 269 11.69 9.29 -28.87
C GLN A 269 13.20 9.27 -29.14
N ALA A 270 13.73 8.12 -29.57
CA ALA A 270 15.14 7.99 -29.95
C ALA A 270 15.47 8.85 -31.19
N ALA A 271 14.56 8.89 -32.17
CA ALA A 271 14.74 9.70 -33.37
C ALA A 271 14.71 11.21 -33.07
N GLU A 272 13.77 11.66 -32.22
CA GLU A 272 13.71 13.04 -31.74
C GLU A 272 14.97 13.43 -30.96
N LEU A 273 15.44 12.57 -30.06
CA LEU A 273 16.68 12.82 -29.31
C LEU A 273 17.89 12.90 -30.25
N ALA A 274 18.00 12.04 -31.26
CA ALA A 274 19.09 12.10 -32.24
C ALA A 274 19.11 13.45 -32.98
N LEU A 275 17.95 13.96 -33.40
CA LEU A 275 17.83 15.27 -34.05
C LEU A 275 18.16 16.42 -33.09
N LEU A 276 17.71 16.32 -31.83
CA LEU A 276 18.06 17.28 -30.79
C LEU A 276 19.58 17.32 -30.57
N LEU A 277 20.25 16.17 -30.42
CA LEU A 277 21.70 16.11 -30.23
C LEU A 277 22.47 16.72 -31.39
N ARG A 278 22.06 16.48 -32.65
CA ARG A 278 22.67 17.13 -33.82
C ARG A 278 22.58 18.65 -33.75
N ARG A 279 21.39 19.19 -33.40
CA ARG A 279 21.19 20.64 -33.21
C ARG A 279 22.06 21.19 -32.09
N VAL A 280 22.19 20.44 -30.98
CA VAL A 280 23.02 20.82 -29.83
C VAL A 280 24.48 20.88 -30.21
N VAL A 281 25.03 19.81 -30.79
CA VAL A 281 26.44 19.76 -31.22
C VAL A 281 26.77 20.92 -32.16
N GLN A 282 25.89 21.19 -33.13
CA GLN A 282 26.02 22.35 -34.02
C GLN A 282 25.94 23.68 -33.27
N ALA A 283 25.00 23.84 -32.33
CA ALA A 283 24.86 25.04 -31.52
C ALA A 283 26.07 25.31 -30.61
N PHE A 284 26.79 24.27 -30.18
CA PHE A 284 28.06 24.42 -29.46
C PHE A 284 29.27 24.64 -30.40
N GLY A 285 29.08 24.68 -31.72
CA GLY A 285 30.13 24.89 -32.71
C GLY A 285 31.12 23.73 -32.81
N LYS A 286 30.65 22.51 -32.57
CA LYS A 286 31.45 21.28 -32.58
C LYS A 286 30.99 20.35 -33.70
N ARG A 287 31.81 19.34 -33.99
CA ARG A 287 31.43 18.19 -34.82
C ARG A 287 31.27 16.96 -33.93
N PRO A 288 30.39 16.00 -34.27
CA PRO A 288 30.19 14.81 -33.47
C PRO A 288 31.47 14.00 -33.23
N GLU A 289 32.40 13.98 -34.18
CA GLU A 289 33.65 13.21 -34.07
C GLU A 289 34.62 13.80 -33.04
N ASP A 290 34.45 15.08 -32.70
CA ASP A 290 35.27 15.78 -31.70
C ASP A 290 34.72 15.60 -30.26
N ILE A 291 33.58 14.90 -30.10
CA ILE A 291 32.87 14.72 -28.83
C ILE A 291 32.89 13.25 -28.41
N ARG A 292 33.06 13.02 -27.10
CA ARG A 292 32.89 11.72 -26.47
C ARG A 292 31.45 11.56 -26.03
N PHE A 293 30.73 10.64 -26.68
CA PHE A 293 29.38 10.27 -26.26
C PHE A 293 29.48 9.08 -25.32
N VAL A 294 28.86 9.18 -24.15
CA VAL A 294 28.77 8.05 -23.21
C VAL A 294 27.31 7.72 -22.97
N ALA A 295 26.92 6.48 -23.21
CA ALA A 295 25.57 6.01 -22.90
C ALA A 295 25.62 4.93 -21.83
N THR A 296 24.72 4.98 -20.85
CA THR A 296 24.50 3.86 -19.93
C THR A 296 23.27 3.08 -20.36
N SER A 297 23.35 1.76 -20.28
CA SER A 297 22.21 0.87 -20.54
C SER A 297 22.19 -0.24 -19.51
N ALA A 298 20.99 -0.69 -19.14
CA ALA A 298 20.84 -1.99 -18.52
C ALA A 298 21.32 -3.09 -19.49
N THR A 299 21.77 -4.22 -18.94
CA THR A 299 22.27 -5.37 -19.72
C THR A 299 21.17 -5.92 -20.62
N ILE A 300 21.41 -5.94 -21.93
CA ILE A 300 20.56 -6.63 -22.90
C ILE A 300 21.18 -8.00 -23.13
N ALA A 301 20.53 -9.06 -22.65
CA ALA A 301 20.98 -10.44 -22.86
C ALA A 301 20.56 -10.91 -24.26
N ASP A 302 21.40 -10.66 -25.26
CA ASP A 302 21.24 -11.18 -26.62
C ASP A 302 22.63 -11.43 -27.27
N LYS A 303 22.74 -12.43 -28.14
CA LYS A 303 24.00 -12.81 -28.82
C LYS A 303 24.59 -11.68 -29.67
N ASN A 304 23.75 -10.76 -30.16
CA ASN A 304 24.16 -9.59 -30.96
C ASN A 304 23.96 -8.25 -30.21
N ALA A 305 23.82 -8.28 -28.87
CA ALA A 305 23.53 -7.08 -28.09
C ALA A 305 24.61 -6.00 -28.24
N ASN A 306 25.89 -6.39 -28.23
CA ASN A 306 27.00 -5.44 -28.31
C ASN A 306 27.01 -4.67 -29.64
N GLU A 307 26.84 -5.36 -30.77
CA GLU A 307 26.79 -4.70 -32.08
C GLU A 307 25.58 -3.75 -32.20
N ARG A 308 24.41 -4.16 -31.71
CA ARG A 308 23.21 -3.31 -31.70
C ARG A 308 23.40 -2.08 -30.83
N LEU A 309 23.98 -2.23 -29.64
CA LEU A 309 24.27 -1.11 -28.73
C LEU A 309 25.29 -0.14 -29.34
N GLN A 310 26.33 -0.67 -30.00
CA GLN A 310 27.32 0.13 -30.72
C GLN A 310 26.66 0.95 -31.84
N GLN A 311 25.86 0.29 -32.68
CA GLN A 311 25.12 0.93 -33.78
C GLN A 311 24.08 1.93 -33.26
N TYR A 312 23.42 1.62 -32.16
CA TYR A 312 22.43 2.49 -31.52
C TYR A 312 23.06 3.82 -31.10
N LEU A 313 24.15 3.79 -30.31
CA LEU A 313 24.83 5.02 -29.90
C LEU A 313 25.44 5.75 -31.09
N ALA A 314 26.04 5.03 -32.04
CA ALA A 314 26.60 5.64 -33.25
C ALA A 314 25.53 6.43 -34.03
N SER A 315 24.35 5.85 -34.20
CA SER A 315 23.21 6.47 -34.91
C SER A 315 22.62 7.66 -34.13
N LEU A 316 22.52 7.53 -32.81
CA LEU A 316 21.98 8.55 -31.91
C LEU A 316 22.91 9.78 -31.85
N ALA A 317 24.21 9.54 -31.74
CA ALA A 317 25.25 10.57 -31.66
C ALA A 317 25.66 11.14 -33.02
N GLY A 318 25.38 10.43 -34.12
CA GLY A 318 25.82 10.80 -35.46
C GLY A 318 27.33 10.62 -35.65
N VAL A 319 27.92 9.58 -35.04
CA VAL A 319 29.33 9.21 -35.19
C VAL A 319 29.48 7.86 -35.89
N ARG A 320 30.70 7.53 -36.34
CA ARG A 320 30.96 6.23 -36.95
C ARG A 320 30.98 5.11 -35.89
N PRO A 321 30.52 3.87 -36.20
CA PRO A 321 30.54 2.76 -35.25
C PRO A 321 31.92 2.48 -34.65
N GLU A 322 33.01 2.69 -35.39
CA GLU A 322 34.38 2.45 -34.91
C GLU A 322 34.82 3.45 -33.82
N GLN A 323 34.11 4.57 -33.67
CA GLN A 323 34.31 5.50 -32.56
C GLN A 323 33.66 4.99 -31.27
N VAL A 324 32.68 4.07 -31.36
CA VAL A 324 31.92 3.57 -30.22
C VAL A 324 32.49 2.24 -29.73
N VAL A 325 32.76 2.14 -28.43
CA VAL A 325 33.19 0.91 -27.75
C VAL A 325 32.10 0.48 -26.78
N VAL A 326 31.73 -0.79 -26.79
CA VAL A 326 30.79 -1.36 -25.80
C VAL A 326 31.60 -1.97 -24.67
N ILE A 327 31.33 -1.53 -23.44
CA ILE A 327 32.06 -1.91 -22.24
C ILE A 327 31.08 -2.61 -21.30
N GLY A 328 31.29 -3.91 -21.11
CA GLY A 328 30.47 -4.77 -20.28
C GLY A 328 31.10 -5.03 -18.92
N GLY A 329 30.28 -5.11 -17.87
CA GLY A 329 30.73 -5.60 -16.56
C GLY A 329 30.58 -7.12 -16.43
N SER A 330 31.50 -7.75 -15.70
CA SER A 330 31.41 -9.17 -15.31
C SER A 330 31.25 -9.31 -13.80
N ARG A 331 30.46 -10.30 -13.37
CA ARG A 331 30.26 -10.62 -11.95
C ARG A 331 31.39 -11.53 -11.46
N ARG A 332 31.94 -11.28 -10.27
CA ARG A 332 32.86 -12.19 -9.58
C ARG A 332 32.04 -13.17 -8.77
N VAL A 333 31.85 -14.37 -9.31
CA VAL A 333 31.16 -15.46 -8.62
C VAL A 333 32.21 -16.42 -8.08
N PRO A 334 32.28 -16.65 -6.76
CA PRO A 334 33.25 -17.60 -6.21
C PRO A 334 33.03 -19.00 -6.78
N ASP A 335 34.09 -19.70 -7.15
CA ASP A 335 33.97 -21.10 -7.55
C ASP A 335 33.66 -21.96 -6.34
N LEU A 336 32.89 -23.03 -6.55
CA LEU A 336 32.71 -24.07 -5.53
C LEU A 336 33.89 -25.03 -5.63
N VAL A 337 34.70 -25.08 -4.57
CA VAL A 337 35.77 -26.08 -4.45
C VAL A 337 35.12 -27.41 -4.05
N GLN A 338 34.83 -28.26 -5.03
CA GLN A 338 34.36 -29.63 -4.78
C GLN A 338 35.54 -30.56 -4.53
N LEU A 339 35.79 -30.89 -3.26
CA LEU A 339 36.80 -31.86 -2.85
C LEU A 339 36.10 -33.11 -2.30
N GLY A 340 35.86 -34.14 -3.13
CA GLY A 340 35.24 -35.41 -2.71
C GLY A 340 34.04 -35.85 -3.54
N GLU A 341 33.38 -36.95 -3.12
CA GLU A 341 32.18 -37.49 -3.77
C GLU A 341 30.93 -36.67 -3.41
N LEU A 342 29.93 -36.68 -4.31
CA LEU A 342 28.64 -36.03 -4.06
C LEU A 342 27.82 -36.85 -3.07
N GLU A 343 27.21 -36.18 -2.08
CA GLU A 343 26.42 -36.81 -1.03
C GLU A 343 25.01 -36.20 -0.96
N ALA A 344 23.98 -37.03 -1.18
CA ALA A 344 22.58 -36.62 -1.15
C ALA A 344 22.01 -36.74 0.27
N ARG A 345 22.27 -35.73 1.11
CA ARG A 345 21.69 -35.60 2.46
C ARG A 345 20.30 -34.96 2.40
N SER A 346 19.46 -35.21 3.40
CA SER A 346 18.18 -34.51 3.49
C SER A 346 18.38 -33.01 3.78
N LEU A 347 17.39 -32.19 3.43
CA LEU A 347 17.44 -30.76 3.73
C LEU A 347 17.49 -30.53 5.24
N GLU A 348 16.76 -31.34 6.01
CA GLU A 348 16.76 -31.33 7.48
C GLU A 348 18.16 -31.59 8.05
N ASP A 349 18.85 -32.63 7.56
CA ASP A 349 20.22 -32.95 8.00
C ASP A 349 21.17 -31.79 7.75
N LEU A 350 21.05 -31.11 6.60
CA LEU A 350 21.88 -29.94 6.27
C LEU A 350 21.56 -28.73 7.14
N VAL A 351 20.28 -28.52 7.50
CA VAL A 351 19.85 -27.43 8.39
C VAL A 351 20.38 -27.62 9.82
N ASP A 352 20.47 -28.88 10.28
CA ASP A 352 20.94 -29.19 11.64
C ASP A 352 22.46 -29.07 11.80
N ILE A 353 23.24 -29.04 10.72
CA ILE A 353 24.68 -28.72 10.76
C ILE A 353 24.85 -27.26 11.23
N ASP A 354 25.51 -27.07 12.38
CA ASP A 354 25.79 -25.76 12.99
C ASP A 354 24.53 -24.87 13.03
N ARG A 355 23.44 -25.44 13.54
CA ARG A 355 22.12 -24.81 13.57
C ARG A 355 22.16 -23.40 14.19
N ASN A 356 21.46 -22.46 13.54
CA ASN A 356 21.36 -21.04 13.90
C ASN A 356 22.67 -20.22 13.81
N VAL A 357 23.74 -20.76 13.21
CA VAL A 357 24.97 -20.01 12.90
C VAL A 357 25.00 -19.68 11.41
N GLU A 358 25.12 -18.40 11.01
CA GLU A 358 25.18 -18.03 9.58
C GLU A 358 26.49 -18.48 8.91
N ALA A 359 27.61 -18.25 9.60
CA ALA A 359 28.95 -18.60 9.16
C ALA A 359 29.31 -20.04 9.61
N SER A 360 29.08 -21.01 8.73
CA SER A 360 29.39 -22.42 8.96
C SER A 360 30.14 -22.99 7.76
N ALA A 361 31.44 -23.21 7.93
CA ALA A 361 32.28 -23.88 6.94
C ALA A 361 31.83 -25.34 6.71
N HIS A 362 31.36 -26.04 7.75
CA HIS A 362 30.88 -27.43 7.64
C HIS A 362 29.62 -27.51 6.75
N ARG A 363 28.63 -26.66 7.01
CA ARG A 363 27.38 -26.64 6.22
C ARG A 363 27.64 -26.14 4.80
N PHE A 364 28.51 -25.14 4.63
CA PHE A 364 28.92 -24.67 3.31
C PHE A 364 29.55 -25.79 2.48
N THR A 365 30.45 -26.57 3.09
CA THR A 365 31.09 -27.73 2.45
C THR A 365 30.05 -28.78 2.08
N ALA A 366 29.17 -29.14 3.01
CA ALA A 366 28.09 -30.10 2.74
C ALA A 366 27.15 -29.65 1.60
N LEU A 367 26.83 -28.36 1.50
CA LEU A 367 26.08 -27.80 0.37
C LEU A 367 26.84 -27.88 -0.95
N ALA A 368 28.16 -27.69 -0.95
CA ALA A 368 29.00 -27.82 -2.14
C ALA A 368 29.07 -29.27 -2.66
N HIS A 369 28.96 -30.26 -1.78
CA HIS A 369 28.88 -31.68 -2.13
C HIS A 369 27.46 -32.18 -2.43
N HIS A 370 26.43 -31.37 -2.17
CA HIS A 370 25.05 -31.77 -2.45
C HIS A 370 24.69 -31.56 -3.94
N PRO A 371 24.20 -32.59 -4.66
CA PRO A 371 23.93 -32.50 -6.09
C PRO A 371 22.87 -31.44 -6.44
N LEU A 372 21.77 -31.39 -5.68
CA LEU A 372 20.69 -30.43 -5.93
C LEU A 372 21.12 -28.98 -5.66
N ALA A 373 21.85 -28.73 -4.57
CA ALA A 373 22.26 -27.37 -4.19
C ALA A 373 23.28 -26.81 -5.19
N SER A 374 24.25 -27.64 -5.60
CA SER A 374 25.22 -27.30 -6.63
C SER A 374 24.56 -27.06 -7.99
N ASN A 375 23.59 -27.90 -8.37
CA ASN A 375 22.85 -27.75 -9.63
C ASN A 375 22.03 -26.45 -9.66
N LEU A 376 21.23 -26.19 -8.62
CA LEU A 376 20.46 -24.95 -8.49
C LEU A 376 21.36 -23.72 -8.55
N ARG A 377 22.47 -23.72 -7.80
CA ARG A 377 23.44 -22.63 -7.82
C ARG A 377 24.03 -22.43 -9.21
N HIS A 378 24.46 -23.51 -9.87
CA HIS A 378 25.03 -23.45 -11.21
C HIS A 378 24.06 -22.79 -12.19
N HIS A 379 22.80 -23.24 -12.24
CA HIS A 379 21.81 -22.68 -13.15
C HIS A 379 21.49 -21.20 -12.88
N ILE A 380 21.35 -20.80 -11.61
CA ILE A 380 21.07 -19.39 -11.26
C ILE A 380 22.24 -18.48 -11.67
N VAL A 381 23.48 -18.98 -11.57
CA VAL A 381 24.69 -18.20 -11.88
C VAL A 381 25.03 -18.20 -13.37
N SER A 382 24.83 -19.31 -14.09
CA SER A 382 25.36 -19.49 -15.44
C SER A 382 24.43 -19.07 -16.58
N LYS A 383 23.11 -19.01 -16.36
CA LYS A 383 22.11 -18.75 -17.42
C LYS A 383 22.15 -17.34 -18.02
N GLY A 384 22.81 -16.38 -17.38
CA GLY A 384 22.90 -14.99 -17.85
C GLY A 384 21.56 -14.23 -17.87
N ARG A 385 20.50 -14.82 -17.30
CA ARG A 385 19.18 -14.20 -17.08
C ARG A 385 18.59 -14.67 -15.75
N PRO A 386 17.68 -13.89 -15.14
CA PRO A 386 16.90 -14.36 -14.00
C PRO A 386 16.05 -15.60 -14.36
N LEU A 387 15.83 -16.47 -13.38
CA LEU A 387 15.02 -17.69 -13.50
C LEU A 387 13.79 -17.58 -12.60
N ASP A 388 12.62 -17.96 -13.10
CA ASP A 388 11.43 -18.06 -12.25
C ASP A 388 11.44 -19.35 -11.40
N LEU A 389 10.66 -19.37 -10.33
CA LEU A 389 10.60 -20.50 -9.40
C LEU A 389 10.13 -21.80 -10.07
N ASN A 390 9.23 -21.74 -11.05
CA ASN A 390 8.75 -22.93 -11.75
C ASN A 390 9.84 -23.52 -12.66
N GLU A 391 10.64 -22.68 -13.29
CA GLU A 391 11.86 -23.12 -13.99
C GLU A 391 12.83 -23.80 -13.03
N LEU A 392 13.07 -23.23 -11.83
CA LEU A 392 13.95 -23.85 -10.83
C LEU A 392 13.42 -25.18 -10.33
N VAL A 393 12.10 -25.32 -10.13
CA VAL A 393 11.45 -26.60 -9.79
C VAL A 393 11.66 -27.63 -10.90
N HIS A 394 11.52 -27.23 -12.16
CA HIS A 394 11.77 -28.13 -13.29
C HIS A 394 13.26 -28.55 -13.38
N LEU A 395 14.18 -27.62 -13.13
CA LEU A 395 15.63 -27.89 -13.15
C LEU A 395 16.09 -28.76 -11.96
N ALA A 396 15.42 -28.66 -10.81
CA ALA A 396 15.63 -29.54 -9.67
C ALA A 396 15.24 -31.00 -9.97
N GLY A 397 14.24 -31.21 -10.84
CA GLY A 397 13.84 -32.51 -11.35
C GLY A 397 13.43 -33.51 -10.25
N ASP A 398 13.88 -34.75 -10.38
CA ASP A 398 13.60 -35.86 -9.44
C ASP A 398 14.35 -35.74 -8.10
N GLY A 399 15.15 -34.69 -7.91
CA GLY A 399 15.82 -34.41 -6.64
C GLY A 399 14.89 -33.84 -5.55
N LEU A 400 13.63 -33.57 -5.89
CA LEU A 400 12.62 -33.05 -4.96
C LEU A 400 11.79 -34.19 -4.35
N GLN A 401 11.46 -34.07 -3.06
CA GLN A 401 10.76 -35.13 -2.32
C GLN A 401 9.24 -35.14 -2.55
N SER A 402 8.62 -33.99 -2.80
CA SER A 402 7.16 -33.89 -2.95
C SER A 402 6.69 -34.05 -4.39
N GLU A 403 5.53 -34.67 -4.61
CA GLU A 403 4.90 -34.71 -5.95
C GLU A 403 3.98 -33.51 -6.24
N LYS A 404 3.49 -32.82 -5.19
CA LYS A 404 2.54 -31.70 -5.36
C LYS A 404 3.26 -30.43 -5.83
N PRO A 405 2.76 -29.72 -6.86
CA PRO A 405 3.42 -28.51 -7.39
C PRO A 405 3.72 -27.44 -6.32
N ALA A 406 2.73 -27.06 -5.50
CA ALA A 406 2.91 -26.06 -4.45
C ALA A 406 3.89 -26.49 -3.34
N ALA A 407 4.04 -27.80 -3.11
CA ALA A 407 5.01 -28.33 -2.14
C ALA A 407 6.43 -28.36 -2.74
N LYS A 408 6.59 -28.72 -4.02
CA LYS A 408 7.85 -28.59 -4.76
C LYS A 408 8.36 -27.15 -4.77
N GLN A 409 7.48 -26.18 -5.00
CA GLN A 409 7.80 -24.75 -4.94
C GLN A 409 8.33 -24.34 -3.55
N ARG A 410 7.68 -24.80 -2.48
CA ARG A 410 8.13 -24.55 -1.09
C ARG A 410 9.47 -25.21 -0.80
N GLU A 411 9.70 -26.43 -1.28
CA GLU A 411 10.95 -27.15 -1.10
C GLU A 411 12.12 -26.42 -1.77
N VAL A 412 11.97 -25.97 -3.02
CA VAL A 412 12.99 -25.17 -3.71
C VAL A 412 13.25 -23.85 -2.98
N MET A 413 12.21 -23.15 -2.49
CA MET A 413 12.42 -21.94 -1.68
C MET A 413 13.17 -22.22 -0.37
N ALA A 414 12.93 -23.37 0.27
CA ALA A 414 13.65 -23.77 1.48
C ALA A 414 15.14 -24.07 1.20
N TRP A 415 15.45 -24.65 0.04
CA TRP A 415 16.83 -24.76 -0.44
C TRP A 415 17.47 -23.39 -0.65
N LEU A 416 16.78 -22.45 -1.31
CA LEU A 416 17.28 -21.09 -1.52
C LEU A 416 17.50 -20.34 -0.20
N ASP A 417 16.62 -20.54 0.80
CA ASP A 417 16.77 -19.99 2.15
C ASP A 417 18.05 -20.51 2.82
N LEU A 418 18.30 -21.83 2.77
CA LEU A 418 19.49 -22.43 3.36
C LEU A 418 20.78 -21.99 2.65
N MET A 419 20.76 -22.00 1.32
CA MET A 419 21.90 -21.61 0.49
C MET A 419 22.24 -20.12 0.66
N SER A 420 21.24 -19.24 0.75
CA SER A 420 21.49 -17.81 0.93
C SER A 420 21.86 -17.42 2.37
N GLY A 421 21.44 -18.23 3.35
CA GLY A 421 21.76 -18.07 4.77
C GLY A 421 23.06 -18.75 5.24
N THR A 422 23.81 -19.40 4.37
CA THR A 422 25.04 -20.13 4.74
C THR A 422 26.27 -19.47 4.13
N ARG A 423 27.20 -19.03 5.00
CA ARG A 423 28.51 -18.48 4.62
C ARG A 423 29.63 -19.41 5.09
N PRO A 424 30.77 -19.46 4.40
CA PRO A 424 31.92 -20.24 4.87
C PRO A 424 32.63 -19.55 6.03
N SER A 425 32.63 -18.21 6.07
CA SER A 425 33.17 -17.36 7.13
C SER A 425 32.38 -16.03 7.20
N GLU A 426 32.62 -15.19 8.22
CA GLU A 426 31.89 -13.91 8.37
C GLU A 426 32.22 -12.89 7.26
N THR A 427 33.44 -12.96 6.70
CA THR A 427 33.96 -12.01 5.70
C THR A 427 33.67 -12.44 4.27
N GLU A 428 33.36 -13.72 4.04
CA GLU A 428 33.09 -14.26 2.73
C GLU A 428 31.60 -14.24 2.36
N PRO A 429 31.27 -14.16 1.06
CA PRO A 429 29.89 -14.17 0.61
C PRO A 429 29.18 -15.51 0.92
N PRO A 430 27.84 -15.51 1.03
CA PRO A 430 27.07 -16.74 1.19
C PRO A 430 27.20 -17.65 -0.04
N PHE A 431 26.83 -18.92 0.14
CA PHE A 431 26.86 -19.96 -0.91
C PHE A 431 26.15 -19.49 -2.19
N ILE A 432 25.04 -18.78 -2.04
CA ILE A 432 24.41 -18.01 -3.11
C ILE A 432 23.94 -16.65 -2.58
N LYS A 433 24.21 -15.58 -3.34
CA LYS A 433 23.70 -14.23 -3.02
C LYS A 433 22.55 -13.92 -3.97
N LEU A 434 21.33 -13.78 -3.46
CA LEU A 434 20.11 -13.71 -4.27
C LEU A 434 19.38 -12.37 -4.15
N ARG A 435 18.68 -12.01 -5.21
CA ARG A 435 17.55 -11.07 -5.21
C ARG A 435 16.33 -11.82 -5.76
N ALA A 436 15.20 -11.68 -5.07
CA ALA A 436 13.91 -12.15 -5.54
C ALA A 436 13.07 -10.99 -6.05
N HIS A 437 12.41 -11.18 -7.19
CA HIS A 437 11.41 -10.28 -7.74
C HIS A 437 10.04 -10.96 -7.56
N ILE A 438 9.16 -10.31 -6.80
CA ILE A 438 7.84 -10.85 -6.45
C ILE A 438 6.78 -10.02 -7.17
N PHE A 439 5.89 -10.69 -7.90
CA PHE A 439 4.84 -10.04 -8.68
C PHE A 439 3.46 -10.36 -8.09
N GLN A 440 2.79 -9.33 -7.59
CA GLN A 440 1.46 -9.41 -6.98
C GLN A 440 0.38 -9.11 -8.02
N ARG A 441 -0.54 -10.05 -8.21
CA ARG A 441 -1.75 -9.89 -9.01
C ARG A 441 -2.85 -9.20 -8.21
N MET A 442 -3.61 -8.34 -8.87
CA MET A 442 -4.74 -7.62 -8.29
C MET A 442 -6.06 -8.33 -8.62
N LEU A 443 -7.09 -8.12 -7.78
CA LEU A 443 -8.43 -8.62 -8.04
C LEU A 443 -9.24 -7.57 -8.82
N HIS A 444 -9.44 -7.79 -10.11
CA HIS A 444 -10.21 -6.90 -11.00
C HIS A 444 -11.65 -7.36 -11.18
N GLY A 445 -12.34 -7.71 -10.09
CA GLY A 445 -13.71 -8.22 -10.13
C GLY A 445 -13.82 -9.70 -9.80
N LEU A 446 -15.04 -10.09 -9.46
CA LEU A 446 -15.48 -11.48 -9.38
C LEU A 446 -16.43 -11.75 -10.54
N TRP A 447 -16.46 -12.98 -11.01
CA TRP A 447 -17.12 -13.34 -12.26
C TRP A 447 -17.99 -14.55 -12.04
N ALA A 448 -19.31 -14.43 -12.25
CA ALA A 448 -20.24 -15.51 -12.00
C ALA A 448 -20.91 -15.99 -13.29
N CYS A 449 -21.02 -17.30 -13.43
CA CYS A 449 -21.83 -17.95 -14.44
C CYS A 449 -23.30 -17.61 -14.22
N VAL A 450 -24.01 -17.21 -15.27
CA VAL A 450 -25.41 -16.78 -15.16
C VAL A 450 -26.39 -17.93 -14.90
N ASP A 451 -26.01 -19.16 -15.29
CA ASP A 451 -26.85 -20.37 -15.19
C ASP A 451 -26.86 -20.94 -13.76
N PRO A 452 -28.01 -20.92 -13.03
CA PRO A 452 -28.12 -21.48 -11.67
C PRO A 452 -27.88 -22.99 -11.60
N ASN A 453 -28.13 -23.70 -12.71
CA ASN A 453 -27.99 -25.16 -12.87
C ASN A 453 -26.63 -25.55 -13.50
N CYS A 454 -25.65 -24.63 -13.44
CA CYS A 454 -24.31 -24.83 -13.96
C CYS A 454 -23.68 -26.16 -13.50
N SER A 455 -23.27 -27.01 -14.44
CA SER A 455 -22.61 -28.29 -14.17
C SER A 455 -21.23 -28.16 -13.51
N SER A 456 -20.61 -26.98 -13.64
CA SER A 456 -19.31 -26.65 -13.05
C SER A 456 -19.44 -26.02 -11.65
N LYS A 457 -20.66 -25.85 -11.15
CA LYS A 457 -20.92 -25.31 -9.82
C LYS A 457 -20.63 -26.39 -8.77
N PRO A 458 -19.70 -26.15 -7.84
CA PRO A 458 -19.40 -27.12 -6.80
C PRO A 458 -20.59 -27.31 -5.86
N VAL A 459 -20.67 -28.51 -5.27
CA VAL A 459 -21.75 -28.91 -4.35
C VAL A 459 -21.85 -27.97 -3.14
N SER A 460 -20.72 -27.43 -2.69
CA SER A 460 -20.64 -26.43 -1.61
C SER A 460 -21.49 -25.18 -1.91
N LEU A 461 -21.59 -24.77 -3.17
CA LEU A 461 -22.39 -23.63 -3.61
C LEU A 461 -23.87 -23.97 -3.87
N GLY A 462 -24.41 -25.09 -3.38
CA GLY A 462 -25.78 -25.51 -3.67
C GLY A 462 -26.86 -24.44 -3.44
N GLY A 463 -26.72 -23.63 -2.37
CA GLY A 463 -27.63 -22.53 -2.04
C GLY A 463 -27.37 -21.20 -2.77
N TRP A 464 -26.28 -21.09 -3.54
CA TRP A 464 -25.93 -19.89 -4.29
C TRP A 464 -26.90 -19.69 -5.47
N PRO A 465 -27.42 -18.49 -5.74
CA PRO A 465 -28.49 -18.33 -6.74
C PRO A 465 -28.00 -18.27 -8.20
N PHE A 466 -26.70 -18.16 -8.44
CA PHE A 466 -26.09 -18.21 -9.78
C PHE A 466 -25.27 -19.50 -9.98
N GLY A 467 -24.54 -19.60 -11.08
CA GLY A 467 -23.63 -20.70 -11.37
C GLY A 467 -22.29 -20.58 -10.63
N ASN A 468 -21.26 -21.26 -11.12
CA ASN A 468 -19.92 -21.17 -10.55
C ASN A 468 -19.38 -19.73 -10.56
N VAL A 469 -18.56 -19.39 -9.56
CA VAL A 469 -17.94 -18.06 -9.41
C VAL A 469 -16.43 -18.18 -9.57
N TYR A 470 -15.80 -17.21 -10.23
CA TYR A 470 -14.39 -17.17 -10.59
C TYR A 470 -13.74 -15.87 -10.10
N VAL A 471 -12.49 -15.98 -9.64
CA VAL A 471 -11.62 -14.84 -9.25
C VAL A 471 -10.86 -14.22 -10.43
N THR A 472 -10.98 -14.81 -11.61
CA THR A 472 -10.35 -14.39 -12.87
C THR A 472 -11.42 -14.10 -13.92
N GLN A 473 -11.15 -13.09 -14.75
CA GLN A 473 -12.07 -12.76 -15.83
C GLN A 473 -12.06 -13.84 -16.90
N ARG A 474 -13.25 -14.36 -17.20
CA ARG A 474 -13.48 -15.36 -18.25
C ARG A 474 -14.80 -15.01 -18.94
N SER A 475 -14.90 -15.21 -20.25
CA SER A 475 -16.13 -14.92 -21.01
C SER A 475 -17.19 -16.01 -20.90
N ARG A 476 -16.78 -17.24 -20.58
CA ARG A 476 -17.63 -18.44 -20.55
C ARG A 476 -17.26 -19.35 -19.39
N CYS A 477 -18.28 -19.98 -18.83
CA CYS A 477 -18.13 -21.06 -17.87
C CYS A 477 -17.80 -22.37 -18.59
N ASP A 478 -17.27 -23.35 -17.86
CA ASP A 478 -17.00 -24.67 -18.41
C ASP A 478 -18.31 -25.43 -18.76
N CYS A 479 -19.46 -24.97 -18.25
CA CYS A 479 -20.80 -25.39 -18.71
C CYS A 479 -21.29 -24.66 -19.98
N HIS A 480 -20.42 -23.85 -20.61
CA HIS A 480 -20.65 -22.99 -21.77
C HIS A 480 -21.56 -21.78 -21.58
N ALA A 481 -22.21 -21.63 -20.42
CA ALA A 481 -23.02 -20.47 -20.13
C ALA A 481 -22.18 -19.17 -20.04
N PRO A 482 -22.78 -18.01 -20.37
CA PRO A 482 -22.12 -16.71 -20.23
C PRO A 482 -21.74 -16.40 -18.79
N ILE A 483 -20.63 -15.69 -18.62
CA ILE A 483 -20.17 -15.17 -17.33
C ILE A 483 -20.29 -13.65 -17.34
N TYR A 484 -20.72 -13.08 -16.22
CA TYR A 484 -20.82 -11.63 -16.02
C TYR A 484 -20.14 -11.19 -14.72
N GLU A 485 -19.81 -9.90 -14.62
CA GLU A 485 -19.19 -9.32 -13.43
C GLU A 485 -20.20 -9.38 -12.26
N LEU A 486 -19.77 -9.89 -11.12
CA LEU A 486 -20.56 -10.01 -9.90
C LEU A 486 -20.46 -8.73 -9.05
N ALA A 487 -21.60 -8.21 -8.62
CA ALA A 487 -21.71 -7.10 -7.68
C ALA A 487 -22.73 -7.39 -6.58
N PHE A 488 -22.61 -6.70 -5.45
CA PHE A 488 -23.47 -6.88 -4.29
C PHE A 488 -24.22 -5.59 -3.97
N CYS A 489 -25.50 -5.66 -3.61
CA CYS A 489 -26.22 -4.51 -3.09
C CYS A 489 -25.52 -3.97 -1.83
N ASP A 490 -25.22 -2.67 -1.74
CA ASP A 490 -24.45 -2.16 -0.60
C ASP A 490 -25.22 -2.20 0.74
N GLU A 491 -26.56 -2.29 0.71
CA GLU A 491 -27.39 -2.42 1.91
C GLU A 491 -27.55 -3.86 2.40
N CYS A 492 -28.13 -4.74 1.57
CA CYS A 492 -28.50 -6.10 1.99
C CYS A 492 -27.53 -7.18 1.52
N LYS A 493 -26.50 -6.81 0.73
CA LYS A 493 -25.50 -7.71 0.13
C LYS A 493 -26.08 -8.78 -0.82
N THR A 494 -27.32 -8.61 -1.31
CA THR A 494 -27.87 -9.49 -2.36
C THR A 494 -27.04 -9.40 -3.64
N PRO A 495 -26.66 -10.54 -4.25
CA PRO A 495 -25.83 -10.58 -5.44
C PRO A 495 -26.61 -10.24 -6.72
N HIS A 496 -25.98 -9.51 -7.64
CA HIS A 496 -26.48 -9.15 -8.95
C HIS A 496 -25.34 -9.27 -9.98
N LEU A 497 -25.65 -9.49 -11.25
CA LEU A 497 -24.64 -9.49 -12.32
C LEU A 497 -24.73 -8.23 -13.20
N LEU A 498 -23.59 -7.78 -13.72
CA LEU A 498 -23.48 -6.57 -14.51
C LEU A 498 -23.17 -6.90 -15.97
N ALA A 499 -24.00 -6.36 -16.88
CA ALA A 499 -23.84 -6.53 -18.31
C ALA A 499 -24.02 -5.20 -19.07
N GLU A 500 -23.61 -5.18 -20.34
CA GLU A 500 -23.90 -4.10 -21.30
C GLU A 500 -24.40 -4.70 -22.62
N ASP A 501 -25.40 -4.07 -23.24
CA ASP A 501 -25.82 -4.44 -24.59
C ASP A 501 -24.98 -3.70 -25.63
N ARG A 502 -24.35 -4.48 -26.51
CA ARG A 502 -23.59 -3.98 -27.65
C ARG A 502 -24.13 -4.59 -28.94
N GLY A 503 -25.15 -3.94 -29.49
CA GLY A 503 -25.71 -4.30 -30.79
C GLY A 503 -26.58 -5.56 -30.75
N GLY A 504 -27.40 -5.72 -29.70
CA GLY A 504 -28.26 -6.88 -29.49
C GLY A 504 -27.53 -8.08 -28.90
N GLN A 505 -26.36 -7.86 -28.30
CA GLN A 505 -25.55 -8.89 -27.63
C GLN A 505 -25.25 -8.45 -26.20
N LEU A 506 -25.63 -9.29 -25.24
CA LEU A 506 -25.43 -8.99 -23.83
C LEU A 506 -24.01 -9.41 -23.41
N GLN A 507 -23.10 -8.44 -23.35
CA GLN A 507 -21.67 -8.65 -23.10
C GLN A 507 -21.26 -8.21 -21.69
N GLN A 508 -20.06 -8.64 -21.28
CA GLN A 508 -19.43 -8.14 -20.05
C GLN A 508 -19.09 -6.66 -20.20
N ARG A 509 -19.27 -5.90 -19.11
CA ARG A 509 -18.82 -4.51 -19.04
C ARG A 509 -17.31 -4.43 -19.17
N ASN A 510 -16.78 -3.36 -19.76
CA ASN A 510 -15.35 -3.08 -19.72
C ASN A 510 -14.88 -2.96 -18.25
N PRO A 511 -13.98 -3.85 -17.77
CA PRO A 511 -13.52 -3.83 -16.38
C PRO A 511 -12.59 -2.64 -16.07
N TYR A 512 -12.01 -1.98 -17.08
CA TYR A 512 -10.96 -0.96 -16.91
C TYR A 512 -11.47 0.48 -16.79
N ALA A 513 -12.74 0.69 -16.44
CA ALA A 513 -13.32 2.02 -16.30
C ALA A 513 -13.79 2.30 -14.86
N SER A 514 -12.86 2.46 -13.92
CA SER A 514 -13.12 3.11 -12.62
C SER A 514 -11.83 3.51 -11.90
N ASP A 515 -11.89 4.55 -11.08
CA ASP A 515 -10.85 4.95 -10.12
C ASP A 515 -10.37 3.71 -9.32
N GLU A 516 -9.06 3.41 -9.34
CA GLU A 516 -8.44 2.26 -8.62
C GLU A 516 -8.68 2.31 -7.09
N PHE A 517 -9.14 3.47 -6.60
CA PHE A 517 -9.48 3.74 -5.22
C PHE A 517 -10.98 3.59 -4.92
N SER A 518 -11.82 3.15 -5.86
CA SER A 518 -13.29 3.09 -5.72
C SER A 518 -13.78 2.32 -4.49
N LEU A 519 -13.22 1.14 -4.19
CA LEU A 519 -13.52 0.38 -2.96
C LEU A 519 -12.80 0.88 -1.70
N SER A 520 -11.88 1.82 -1.88
CA SER A 520 -11.03 2.34 -0.82
C SER A 520 -11.55 3.63 -0.20
N TYR A 521 -12.44 4.33 -0.90
CA TYR A 521 -13.14 5.49 -0.38
C TYR A 521 -14.45 5.05 0.27
N GLU A 522 -14.59 5.35 1.56
CA GLU A 522 -15.91 5.76 2.03
C GLU A 522 -16.21 7.08 1.31
N SER A 523 -17.10 7.04 0.33
CA SER A 523 -17.97 8.19 0.16
C SER A 523 -18.78 8.27 1.45
N PRO A 524 -18.70 9.35 2.25
CA PRO A 524 -19.74 9.61 3.22
C PRO A 524 -21.01 9.64 2.40
N ALA A 525 -21.80 8.57 2.47
CA ALA A 525 -23.12 8.54 1.88
C ALA A 525 -23.81 9.83 2.36
N GLU A 526 -24.20 10.66 1.40
CA GLU A 526 -24.97 11.92 1.49
C GLU A 526 -24.27 13.27 1.30
N ASP A 527 -22.95 13.40 1.08
CA ASP A 527 -22.37 14.72 0.72
C ASP A 527 -21.65 14.70 -0.66
N GLU A 528 -22.48 15.00 -1.67
CA GLU A 528 -22.22 15.35 -3.07
C GLU A 528 -21.61 14.31 -4.02
N ALA A 529 -22.38 14.03 -5.08
CA ALA A 529 -21.88 13.59 -6.38
C ALA A 529 -20.84 14.60 -6.90
N SER A 530 -19.59 14.16 -7.08
CA SER A 530 -18.67 14.93 -7.91
C SER A 530 -19.18 14.85 -9.36
N PRO A 531 -19.35 15.97 -10.08
CA PRO A 531 -19.68 15.91 -11.48
C PRO A 531 -18.51 15.23 -12.20
N GLU A 532 -18.77 14.11 -12.86
CA GLU A 532 -17.82 13.49 -13.76
C GLU A 532 -17.34 14.56 -14.76
N ARG A 533 -16.02 14.69 -14.90
CA ARG A 533 -15.47 15.46 -16.03
C ARG A 533 -15.93 14.76 -17.30
N PRO A 534 -16.58 15.45 -18.25
CA PRO A 534 -17.02 14.82 -19.48
C PRO A 534 -15.78 14.28 -20.21
N SER A 535 -15.70 12.96 -20.31
CA SER A 535 -14.79 12.32 -21.26
C SER A 535 -15.16 12.85 -22.64
N ARG A 536 -14.18 13.42 -23.36
CA ARG A 536 -14.34 13.83 -24.75
C ARG A 536 -14.85 12.63 -25.56
N SER A 537 -16.14 12.62 -25.89
CA SER A 537 -16.73 11.57 -26.72
C SER A 537 -16.57 11.94 -28.19
N GLY A 538 -15.80 11.12 -28.90
CA GLY A 538 -16.07 10.86 -30.30
C GLY A 538 -17.46 10.22 -30.43
N ARG A 539 -18.17 10.56 -31.51
CA ARG A 539 -19.52 10.08 -31.85
C ARG A 539 -19.59 8.53 -31.90
N ARG A 540 -19.99 7.88 -30.81
CA ARG A 540 -20.58 6.53 -30.77
C ARG A 540 -21.74 6.56 -29.78
N GLN A 541 -22.89 5.96 -30.12
CA GLN A 541 -24.02 5.81 -29.20
C GLN A 541 -23.55 5.07 -27.93
N PRO A 542 -23.92 5.54 -26.72
CA PRO A 542 -23.56 4.84 -25.49
C PRO A 542 -24.28 3.49 -25.41
N ALA A 543 -23.54 2.43 -25.10
CA ALA A 543 -24.11 1.10 -24.84
C ALA A 543 -25.05 1.15 -23.63
N GLU A 544 -26.22 0.51 -23.73
CA GLU A 544 -27.17 0.41 -22.62
C GLU A 544 -26.67 -0.60 -21.58
N LYS A 545 -26.76 -0.25 -20.30
CA LYS A 545 -26.25 -1.06 -19.18
C LYS A 545 -27.39 -1.78 -18.48
N PHE A 546 -27.20 -3.06 -18.24
CA PHE A 546 -28.18 -3.91 -17.56
C PHE A 546 -27.64 -4.45 -16.24
N VAL A 547 -28.57 -4.70 -15.32
CA VAL A 547 -28.37 -5.42 -14.06
C VAL A 547 -29.19 -6.70 -14.12
N LEU A 548 -28.58 -7.83 -13.80
CA LEU A 548 -29.21 -9.14 -13.79
C LEU A 548 -29.50 -9.57 -12.34
N ALA A 549 -30.71 -10.03 -12.10
CA ALA A 549 -31.16 -10.56 -10.81
C ALA A 549 -31.18 -12.11 -10.80
N PRO A 550 -31.09 -12.72 -9.61
CA PRO A 550 -31.24 -14.17 -9.46
C PRO A 550 -32.68 -14.65 -9.76
N HIS A 551 -32.81 -15.82 -10.41
CA HIS A 551 -34.09 -16.41 -10.82
C HIS A 551 -35.02 -16.82 -9.67
N SER A 552 -34.50 -16.93 -8.44
CA SER A 552 -35.27 -17.35 -7.27
C SER A 552 -36.20 -16.26 -6.71
N ASN A 553 -36.12 -15.02 -7.21
CA ASN A 553 -37.00 -13.93 -6.82
C ASN A 553 -38.16 -13.82 -7.82
N THR A 554 -39.41 -13.76 -7.33
CA THR A 554 -40.56 -13.39 -8.17
C THR A 554 -40.27 -12.06 -8.87
N PRO A 555 -40.50 -11.93 -10.19
CA PRO A 555 -40.19 -10.71 -10.91
C PRO A 555 -40.96 -9.54 -10.29
N SER A 556 -40.22 -8.64 -9.65
CA SER A 556 -40.70 -7.32 -9.25
C SER A 556 -40.32 -6.31 -10.33
N ASP A 557 -41.21 -5.38 -10.64
CA ASP A 557 -40.91 -4.20 -11.45
C ASP A 557 -39.63 -3.52 -10.88
N PRO A 558 -38.53 -3.34 -11.65
CA PRO A 558 -38.43 -3.30 -13.12
C PRO A 558 -37.76 -4.50 -13.81
N TYR A 559 -37.62 -5.66 -13.15
CA TYR A 559 -36.99 -6.83 -13.75
C TYR A 559 -37.94 -7.58 -14.69
N PHE A 560 -37.46 -7.89 -15.90
CA PHE A 560 -38.18 -8.68 -16.90
C PHE A 560 -37.31 -9.81 -17.45
N PRO A 561 -37.91 -10.94 -17.89
CA PRO A 561 -37.17 -12.06 -18.48
C PRO A 561 -36.67 -11.72 -19.89
N LEU A 562 -35.44 -12.12 -20.18
CA LEU A 562 -34.78 -12.01 -21.48
C LEU A 562 -34.09 -13.34 -21.81
N HIS A 563 -34.18 -13.81 -23.04
CA HIS A 563 -33.42 -14.99 -23.48
C HIS A 563 -32.13 -14.57 -24.18
N ILE A 564 -31.01 -15.16 -23.78
CA ILE A 564 -29.71 -14.95 -24.42
C ILE A 564 -29.22 -16.26 -25.03
N ASP A 565 -28.79 -16.22 -26.29
CA ASP A 565 -28.17 -17.36 -26.93
C ASP A 565 -26.83 -17.69 -26.26
N ARG A 566 -26.65 -18.95 -25.84
CA ARG A 566 -25.46 -19.37 -25.10
C ARG A 566 -24.19 -19.19 -25.94
N THR A 567 -24.25 -19.20 -27.27
CA THR A 567 -23.07 -19.14 -28.15
C THR A 567 -22.77 -17.74 -28.67
N SER A 568 -23.76 -17.03 -29.20
CA SER A 568 -23.62 -15.72 -29.82
C SER A 568 -23.79 -14.56 -28.84
N LEU A 569 -24.29 -14.83 -27.62
CA LEU A 569 -24.72 -13.83 -26.65
C LEU A 569 -25.85 -12.93 -27.17
N ALA A 570 -26.43 -13.27 -28.33
CA ALA A 570 -27.49 -12.50 -28.95
C ALA A 570 -28.75 -12.60 -28.12
N VAL A 571 -29.40 -11.46 -27.94
CA VAL A 571 -30.73 -11.38 -27.35
C VAL A 571 -31.72 -12.07 -28.31
N SER A 572 -32.38 -13.11 -27.82
CA SER A 572 -33.39 -13.88 -28.55
C SER A 572 -34.77 -13.58 -27.98
N ALA A 573 -35.77 -13.46 -28.86
CA ALA A 573 -37.17 -13.36 -28.46
C ALA A 573 -37.81 -14.74 -28.17
N LEU A 574 -37.14 -15.84 -28.55
CA LEU A 574 -37.67 -17.19 -28.46
C LEU A 574 -36.81 -18.06 -27.53
N ALA A 575 -37.48 -18.79 -26.65
CA ALA A 575 -36.86 -19.83 -25.84
C ALA A 575 -36.50 -21.05 -26.71
N SER A 576 -35.26 -21.50 -26.63
CA SER A 576 -34.73 -22.73 -27.24
C SER A 576 -33.81 -23.46 -26.25
N SER A 577 -33.42 -24.69 -26.56
CA SER A 577 -32.41 -25.44 -25.78
C SER A 577 -31.04 -24.78 -25.76
N GLU A 578 -30.77 -23.86 -26.69
CA GLU A 578 -29.50 -23.14 -26.81
C GLU A 578 -29.56 -21.75 -26.17
N THR A 579 -30.73 -21.32 -25.70
CA THR A 579 -30.90 -20.03 -25.00
C THR A 579 -30.95 -20.21 -23.48
N GLN A 580 -30.44 -19.21 -22.77
CA GLN A 580 -30.53 -19.08 -21.32
C GLN A 580 -31.50 -17.94 -20.99
N GLU A 581 -32.51 -18.20 -20.16
CA GLU A 581 -33.33 -17.12 -19.59
C GLU A 581 -32.52 -16.38 -18.52
N VAL A 582 -32.65 -15.05 -18.48
CA VAL A 582 -32.06 -14.15 -17.49
C VAL A 582 -33.08 -13.07 -17.11
N LEU A 583 -33.15 -12.72 -15.83
CA LEU A 583 -33.94 -11.58 -15.36
C LEU A 583 -33.09 -10.31 -15.43
N VAL A 584 -33.48 -9.33 -16.25
CA VAL A 584 -32.72 -8.10 -16.50
C VAL A 584 -33.54 -6.86 -16.18
N ALA A 585 -32.86 -5.78 -15.80
CA ALA A 585 -33.43 -4.44 -15.70
C ALA A 585 -32.40 -3.38 -16.18
N PRO A 586 -32.83 -2.30 -16.85
CA PRO A 586 -31.94 -1.19 -17.23
C PRO A 586 -31.42 -0.47 -15.99
N GLU A 587 -30.10 -0.25 -15.90
CA GLU A 587 -29.45 0.35 -14.73
C GLU A 587 -30.03 1.73 -14.34
N SER A 588 -30.56 2.47 -15.32
CA SER A 588 -31.20 3.78 -15.15
C SER A 588 -32.54 3.76 -14.42
N GLN A 589 -33.14 2.59 -14.19
CA GLN A 589 -34.45 2.44 -13.55
C GLN A 589 -34.45 1.37 -12.45
N THR A 590 -33.32 0.67 -12.24
CA THR A 590 -33.26 -0.55 -11.44
C THR A 590 -33.20 -0.29 -9.93
N SER A 591 -33.73 -1.25 -9.15
CA SER A 591 -33.57 -1.37 -7.70
C SER A 591 -33.03 -2.75 -7.30
N CYS A 592 -32.65 -2.90 -6.02
CA CYS A 592 -32.25 -4.19 -5.49
C CYS A 592 -33.40 -5.21 -5.52
N SER A 593 -33.15 -6.41 -6.04
CA SER A 593 -34.16 -7.48 -6.14
C SER A 593 -34.66 -8.06 -4.80
N HIS A 594 -34.12 -7.61 -3.66
CA HIS A 594 -34.47 -8.12 -2.33
C HIS A 594 -34.90 -7.01 -1.36
N CYS A 595 -34.12 -5.93 -1.24
CA CYS A 595 -34.45 -4.81 -0.35
C CYS A 595 -35.06 -3.60 -1.06
N GLU A 596 -35.27 -3.68 -2.37
CA GLU A 596 -35.94 -2.66 -3.20
C GLU A 596 -35.26 -1.27 -3.22
N LYS A 597 -34.03 -1.16 -2.73
CA LYS A 597 -33.29 0.11 -2.78
C LYS A 597 -32.97 0.51 -4.22
N SER A 598 -33.34 1.73 -4.59
CA SER A 598 -33.03 2.35 -5.89
C SER A 598 -31.52 2.38 -6.16
N PHE A 599 -31.13 2.00 -7.39
CA PHE A 599 -29.76 2.14 -7.89
C PHE A 599 -29.56 3.41 -8.72
N VAL A 600 -30.65 4.10 -9.08
CA VAL A 600 -30.65 5.26 -9.99
C VAL A 600 -30.02 6.50 -9.34
N ASP A 601 -30.32 6.74 -8.07
CA ASP A 601 -29.93 7.96 -7.35
C ASP A 601 -28.59 7.84 -6.62
N SER A 602 -27.89 6.71 -6.78
CA SER A 602 -26.74 6.35 -5.95
C SER A 602 -25.62 5.72 -6.79
N PRO A 603 -24.57 6.48 -7.15
CA PRO A 603 -23.50 6.02 -8.04
C PRO A 603 -22.69 4.81 -7.50
N ASN A 604 -22.94 4.37 -6.26
CA ASN A 604 -22.28 3.23 -5.60
C ASN A 604 -23.27 2.22 -4.98
N ALA A 605 -24.52 2.14 -5.47
CA ALA A 605 -25.52 1.25 -4.85
C ALA A 605 -25.21 -0.25 -5.02
N LEU A 606 -24.45 -0.59 -6.08
CA LEU A 606 -23.88 -1.91 -6.32
C LEU A 606 -22.37 -1.89 -6.09
N ARG A 607 -21.94 -2.61 -5.05
CA ARG A 607 -20.53 -2.78 -4.69
C ARG A 607 -19.91 -3.86 -5.59
N LYS A 608 -19.01 -3.43 -6.47
CA LYS A 608 -18.17 -4.31 -7.30
C LYS A 608 -17.04 -4.92 -6.47
N ALA A 609 -16.44 -6.00 -6.95
CA ALA A 609 -15.30 -6.66 -6.32
C ALA A 609 -13.94 -6.22 -6.93
N TYR A 610 -13.70 -4.91 -7.05
CA TYR A 610 -12.49 -4.35 -7.67
C TYR A 610 -11.50 -3.83 -6.61
N LEU A 611 -10.35 -4.50 -6.46
CA LEU A 611 -9.28 -4.10 -5.55
C LEU A 611 -8.03 -3.75 -6.37
N GLY A 612 -7.72 -2.46 -6.47
CA GLY A 612 -6.56 -1.96 -7.22
C GLY A 612 -5.24 -2.00 -6.43
N ALA A 613 -4.18 -1.51 -7.07
CA ALA A 613 -2.84 -1.44 -6.50
C ALA A 613 -2.78 -0.78 -5.11
N PRO A 614 -3.49 0.34 -4.86
CA PRO A 614 -3.41 1.01 -3.56
C PRO A 614 -3.88 0.14 -2.39
N PHE A 615 -4.84 -0.76 -2.61
CA PHE A 615 -5.30 -1.70 -1.59
C PHE A 615 -4.20 -2.71 -1.24
N TYR A 616 -3.63 -3.37 -2.25
CA TYR A 616 -2.60 -4.37 -2.03
C TYR A 616 -1.30 -3.75 -1.51
N VAL A 617 -0.92 -2.56 -1.98
CA VAL A 617 0.26 -1.86 -1.45
C VAL A 617 0.09 -1.55 0.05
N ALA A 618 -1.09 -1.06 0.46
CA ALA A 618 -1.35 -0.75 1.87
C ALA A 618 -1.37 -1.98 2.78
N ASN A 619 -1.78 -3.15 2.28
CA ASN A 619 -1.96 -4.36 3.10
C ASN A 619 -0.80 -5.38 2.98
N ALA A 620 -0.22 -5.55 1.79
CA ALA A 620 0.84 -6.52 1.54
C ALA A 620 2.24 -5.96 1.86
N VAL A 621 2.51 -4.69 1.53
CA VAL A 621 3.88 -4.14 1.65
C VAL A 621 4.38 -4.04 3.09
N PRO A 622 3.56 -3.70 4.12
CA PRO A 622 4.02 -3.76 5.50
C PRO A 622 4.54 -5.15 5.88
N THR A 623 3.90 -6.20 5.37
CA THR A 623 4.35 -7.59 5.56
C THR A 623 5.73 -7.81 4.95
N VAL A 624 5.98 -7.32 3.73
CA VAL A 624 7.28 -7.46 3.08
C VAL A 624 8.38 -6.75 3.88
N LEU A 625 8.07 -5.58 4.48
CA LEU A 625 9.02 -4.85 5.33
C LEU A 625 9.38 -5.60 6.61
N GLU A 626 8.50 -6.47 7.14
CA GLU A 626 8.83 -7.33 8.29
C GLU A 626 9.99 -8.30 7.98
N PHE A 627 10.23 -8.60 6.71
CA PHE A 627 11.33 -9.44 6.25
C PHE A 627 12.53 -8.64 5.72
N CYS A 628 12.51 -7.31 5.73
CA CYS A 628 13.74 -6.56 5.39
C CYS A 628 14.74 -6.63 6.56
N PRO A 629 16.06 -6.76 6.27
CA PRO A 629 17.06 -6.69 7.31
C PRO A 629 17.03 -5.30 7.97
N ASP A 630 17.40 -5.25 9.25
CA ASP A 630 17.53 -3.98 9.94
C ASP A 630 18.69 -3.17 9.35
N PRO A 631 18.56 -1.85 9.22
CA PRO A 631 19.62 -0.98 8.73
C PRO A 631 20.81 -0.97 9.69
N ALA A 632 22.00 -0.68 9.18
CA ALA A 632 23.16 -0.44 10.04
C ALA A 632 22.95 0.86 10.85
N PRO A 633 23.52 0.98 12.06
CA PRO A 633 23.43 2.21 12.86
C PRO A 633 23.91 3.46 12.10
N ASP A 634 24.93 3.32 11.25
CA ASP A 634 25.46 4.39 10.40
C ASP A 634 24.43 4.93 9.39
N ASP A 635 23.48 4.09 8.95
CA ASP A 635 22.40 4.48 8.04
C ASP A 635 21.24 5.21 8.75
N CYS A 636 21.33 5.33 10.08
CA CYS A 636 20.27 5.80 10.99
C CYS A 636 20.76 6.82 12.02
N ASP A 637 21.82 7.58 11.70
CA ASP A 637 22.40 8.60 12.59
C ASP A 637 22.82 8.05 13.96
N GLY A 638 23.28 6.79 14.01
CA GLY A 638 23.73 6.11 15.22
C GLY A 638 22.64 5.51 16.09
N LYS A 639 21.36 5.60 15.69
CA LYS A 639 20.22 5.01 16.43
C LYS A 639 20.15 3.50 16.22
N SER A 640 19.74 2.77 17.25
CA SER A 640 19.48 1.35 17.14
C SER A 640 18.16 1.08 16.39
N PRO A 641 18.00 -0.08 15.74
CA PRO A 641 16.73 -0.45 15.11
C PRO A 641 15.54 -0.36 16.07
N GLU A 642 15.69 -0.73 17.34
CA GLU A 642 14.64 -0.68 18.36
C GLU A 642 14.15 0.75 18.67
N GLU A 643 14.95 1.77 18.38
CA GLU A 643 14.60 3.18 18.59
C GLU A 643 13.82 3.79 17.41
N LEU A 644 13.72 3.06 16.29
CA LEU A 644 13.19 3.57 15.04
C LEU A 644 11.84 2.93 14.69
N PRO A 645 10.90 3.72 14.12
CA PRO A 645 9.65 3.16 13.62
C PRO A 645 9.94 2.11 12.54
N GLY A 646 9.24 0.98 12.60
CA GLY A 646 9.46 -0.13 11.67
C GLY A 646 10.90 -0.67 11.68
N ARG A 647 11.61 -0.53 12.81
CA ARG A 647 13.04 -0.87 12.96
C ARG A 647 13.99 -0.10 12.03
N GLY A 648 13.57 1.07 11.54
CA GLY A 648 14.35 1.86 10.59
C GLY A 648 14.35 1.32 9.16
N ARG A 649 13.55 0.27 8.89
CA ARG A 649 13.45 -0.35 7.56
C ARG A 649 12.76 0.61 6.60
N LYS A 650 13.37 0.78 5.42
CA LYS A 650 12.97 1.79 4.44
C LYS A 650 12.23 1.14 3.28
N LEU A 651 11.14 1.76 2.86
CA LEU A 651 10.39 1.40 1.67
C LEU A 651 10.48 2.51 0.65
N ILE A 652 10.76 2.15 -0.60
CA ILE A 652 10.65 3.06 -1.73
C ILE A 652 9.55 2.52 -2.63
N THR A 653 8.51 3.32 -2.86
CA THR A 653 7.40 2.99 -3.75
C THR A 653 7.45 3.88 -4.99
N PHE A 654 7.18 3.28 -6.15
CA PHE A 654 7.04 3.98 -7.41
C PHE A 654 5.63 3.73 -7.94
N THR A 655 5.00 4.75 -8.51
CA THR A 655 3.74 4.59 -9.24
C THR A 655 3.80 5.42 -10.52
N ASP A 656 3.19 4.93 -11.60
CA ASP A 656 3.14 5.61 -12.88
C ASP A 656 2.19 6.83 -12.88
N SER A 657 1.46 7.05 -11.79
CA SER A 657 0.51 8.16 -11.62
C SER A 657 0.96 9.10 -10.51
N ARG A 658 1.31 10.35 -10.84
CA ARG A 658 1.64 11.38 -9.83
C ARG A 658 0.52 11.57 -8.80
N GLN A 659 -0.73 11.51 -9.24
CA GLN A 659 -1.91 11.62 -8.36
C GLN A 659 -2.09 10.34 -7.53
N GLY A 660 -1.87 9.17 -8.13
CA GLY A 660 -1.86 7.88 -7.44
C GLY A 660 -0.83 7.85 -6.31
N THR A 661 0.41 8.27 -6.58
CA THR A 661 1.48 8.36 -5.57
C THR A 661 1.09 9.26 -4.40
N ALA A 662 0.57 10.46 -4.66
CA ALA A 662 0.21 11.40 -3.60
C ALA A 662 -0.90 10.84 -2.69
N ARG A 663 -1.95 10.26 -3.28
CA ARG A 663 -3.05 9.62 -2.52
C ARG A 663 -2.57 8.41 -1.73
N MET A 664 -1.74 7.57 -2.35
CA MET A 664 -1.22 6.34 -1.73
C MET A 664 -0.30 6.65 -0.55
N ALA A 665 0.62 7.61 -0.68
CA ALA A 665 1.56 7.97 0.38
C ALA A 665 0.84 8.45 1.66
N VAL A 666 -0.13 9.37 1.51
CA VAL A 666 -0.94 9.85 2.64
C VAL A 666 -1.72 8.71 3.27
N ARG A 667 -2.32 7.83 2.45
CA ARG A 667 -3.13 6.72 2.97
C ARG A 667 -2.30 5.68 3.72
N MET A 668 -1.12 5.32 3.20
CA MET A 668 -0.22 4.39 3.88
C MET A 668 0.18 4.93 5.26
N GLN A 669 0.47 6.23 5.36
CA GLN A 669 0.75 6.88 6.64
C GLN A 669 -0.45 6.80 7.58
N GLN A 670 -1.65 7.17 7.11
CA GLN A 670 -2.86 7.12 7.94
C GLN A 670 -3.21 5.70 8.40
N GLU A 671 -3.02 4.69 7.54
CA GLU A 671 -3.30 3.29 7.90
C GLU A 671 -2.26 2.75 8.89
N ALA A 672 -0.98 3.14 8.76
CA ALA A 672 0.05 2.81 9.73
C ALA A 672 -0.25 3.42 11.11
N GLU A 673 -0.61 4.71 11.15
CA GLU A 673 -1.04 5.41 12.38
C GLU A 673 -2.27 4.72 13.00
N ARG A 674 -3.28 4.41 12.18
CA ARG A 674 -4.52 3.74 12.61
C ARG A 674 -4.25 2.36 13.17
N SER A 675 -3.51 1.53 12.45
CA SER A 675 -3.16 0.18 12.87
C SER A 675 -2.36 0.19 14.17
N ARG A 676 -1.40 1.13 14.31
CA ARG A 676 -0.63 1.27 15.55
C ARG A 676 -1.50 1.72 16.71
N LEU A 677 -2.38 2.70 16.51
CA LEU A 677 -3.32 3.16 17.52
C LEU A 677 -4.22 2.02 18.01
N ARG A 678 -4.81 1.24 17.10
CA ARG A 678 -5.66 0.08 17.45
C ARG A 678 -4.92 -0.91 18.35
N GLY A 679 -3.67 -1.22 17.99
CA GLY A 679 -2.80 -2.08 18.79
C GLY A 679 -2.53 -1.51 20.18
N LEU A 680 -2.20 -0.22 20.29
CA LEU A 680 -1.93 0.45 21.57
C LEU A 680 -3.18 0.50 22.46
N VAL A 681 -4.35 0.82 21.91
CA VAL A 681 -5.61 0.84 22.69
C VAL A 681 -5.94 -0.55 23.22
N PHE A 682 -5.80 -1.59 22.38
CA PHE A 682 -6.01 -2.96 22.80
C PHE A 682 -5.01 -3.39 23.88
N GLU A 683 -3.73 -3.04 23.74
CA GLU A 683 -2.70 -3.32 24.73
C GLU A 683 -3.00 -2.66 26.08
N VAL A 684 -3.36 -1.37 26.09
CA VAL A 684 -3.72 -0.63 27.31
C VAL A 684 -4.91 -1.28 28.01
N LEU A 685 -5.96 -1.63 27.26
CA LEU A 685 -7.15 -2.29 27.81
C LEU A 685 -6.83 -3.70 28.33
N ARG A 686 -6.07 -4.50 27.58
CA ARG A 686 -5.62 -5.84 28.00
C ARG A 686 -4.80 -5.78 29.28
N ASN A 687 -3.86 -4.85 29.37
CA ASN A 687 -3.02 -4.67 30.55
C ASN A 687 -3.85 -4.21 31.75
N SER A 688 -4.86 -3.36 31.51
CA SER A 688 -5.81 -2.93 32.56
C SER A 688 -6.70 -4.08 33.03
N GLN A 689 -7.21 -4.92 32.12
CA GLN A 689 -7.95 -6.14 32.46
C GLN A 689 -7.09 -7.11 33.27
N ALA A 690 -5.85 -7.36 32.84
CA ALA A 690 -4.93 -8.23 33.57
C ALA A 690 -4.67 -7.72 35.00
N LYS A 691 -4.57 -6.40 35.20
CA LYS A 691 -4.47 -5.78 36.53
C LYS A 691 -5.74 -5.99 37.36
N LEU A 692 -6.93 -5.95 36.76
CA LEU A 692 -8.19 -6.25 37.47
C LEU A 692 -8.28 -7.74 37.83
N ASP A 693 -7.92 -8.63 36.91
CA ASP A 693 -7.98 -10.07 37.11
C ASP A 693 -6.99 -10.55 38.19
N ALA A 694 -5.85 -9.87 38.31
CA ALA A 694 -4.83 -10.12 39.34
C ALA A 694 -5.19 -9.59 40.73
N LYS A 695 -6.22 -8.74 40.87
CA LYS A 695 -6.68 -8.30 42.20
C LYS A 695 -7.23 -9.52 42.95
N PRO A 696 -6.92 -9.67 44.26
CA PRO A 696 -7.51 -10.74 45.05
C PRO A 696 -9.04 -10.61 44.97
N LYS A 697 -9.68 -11.62 44.39
CA LYS A 697 -11.14 -11.68 44.38
C LYS A 697 -11.55 -12.15 45.77
N ASP A 698 -12.14 -11.26 46.56
CA ASP A 698 -12.83 -11.62 47.81
C ASP A 698 -14.11 -12.41 47.47
N VAL A 699 -13.95 -13.58 46.86
CA VAL A 699 -15.04 -14.54 46.66
C VAL A 699 -15.11 -15.38 47.93
N PRO A 700 -16.23 -15.38 48.67
CA PRO A 700 -16.43 -16.36 49.73
C PRO A 700 -16.30 -17.75 49.11
N THR A 701 -15.49 -18.62 49.69
CA THR A 701 -15.21 -19.99 49.24
C THR A 701 -16.42 -20.94 49.31
N LEU A 702 -17.61 -20.41 49.57
CA LEU A 702 -18.85 -21.14 49.81
C LEU A 702 -19.63 -21.24 48.49
N GLY A 703 -20.05 -22.46 48.12
CA GLY A 703 -20.99 -22.67 47.01
C GLY A 703 -22.38 -22.10 47.28
N TYR A 704 -23.29 -22.17 46.31
CA TYR A 704 -24.68 -21.66 46.39
C TYR A 704 -25.37 -21.95 47.73
N GLU A 705 -25.33 -23.21 48.17
CA GLU A 705 -25.97 -23.65 49.43
C GLU A 705 -25.29 -23.05 50.67
N GLY A 706 -23.97 -22.85 50.63
CA GLY A 706 -23.22 -22.23 51.72
C GLY A 706 -23.45 -20.72 51.83
N LEU A 707 -23.63 -20.03 50.70
CA LEU A 707 -23.98 -18.60 50.67
C LEU A 707 -25.40 -18.35 51.18
N ILE A 708 -26.35 -19.24 50.88
CA ILE A 708 -27.71 -19.16 51.42
C ILE A 708 -27.72 -19.38 52.93
N GLN A 709 -27.04 -20.42 53.42
CA GLN A 709 -26.96 -20.67 54.87
C GLN A 709 -26.30 -19.52 55.62
N GLU A 710 -25.25 -18.92 55.06
CA GLU A 710 -24.59 -17.76 55.66
C GLU A 710 -25.50 -16.52 55.61
N ALA A 711 -26.24 -16.30 54.52
CA ALA A 711 -27.21 -15.22 54.43
C ALA A 711 -28.31 -15.36 55.49
N GLU A 712 -28.85 -16.56 55.71
CA GLU A 712 -29.85 -16.84 56.75
C GLU A 712 -29.27 -16.67 58.16
N ARG A 713 -28.04 -17.11 58.38
CA ARG A 713 -27.32 -16.93 59.65
C ARG A 713 -27.14 -15.46 59.98
N VAL A 714 -26.62 -14.67 59.05
CA VAL A 714 -26.36 -13.23 59.24
C VAL A 714 -27.68 -12.44 59.36
N LYS A 715 -28.74 -12.89 58.69
CA LYS A 715 -30.11 -12.38 58.87
C LYS A 715 -30.65 -12.64 60.28
N SER A 716 -30.34 -13.80 60.87
CA SER A 716 -30.72 -14.12 62.26
C SER A 716 -30.01 -13.27 63.31
N PHE A 717 -28.87 -12.65 62.97
CA PHE A 717 -28.15 -11.68 63.79
C PHE A 717 -28.57 -10.22 63.53
N GLY A 718 -29.64 -9.97 62.75
CA GLY A 718 -30.18 -8.63 62.50
C GLY A 718 -29.43 -7.81 61.43
N MET A 719 -28.46 -8.41 60.73
CA MET A 719 -27.68 -7.74 59.69
C MET A 719 -28.33 -7.92 58.30
N HIS A 720 -29.49 -7.29 58.10
CA HIS A 720 -30.33 -7.47 56.92
C HIS A 720 -29.65 -7.08 55.59
N ASP A 721 -28.84 -6.01 55.57
CA ASP A 721 -28.14 -5.56 54.35
C ASP A 721 -27.02 -6.51 53.91
N MET A 722 -26.40 -7.20 54.87
CA MET A 722 -25.35 -8.18 54.59
C MET A 722 -25.97 -9.50 54.12
N ALA A 723 -27.09 -9.90 54.72
CA ALA A 723 -27.88 -11.04 54.26
C ALA A 723 -28.41 -10.84 52.82
N ALA A 724 -28.89 -9.63 52.48
CA ALA A 724 -29.34 -9.32 51.12
C ALA A 724 -28.23 -9.43 50.08
N ARG A 725 -27.02 -8.95 50.41
CA ARG A 725 -25.83 -9.09 49.54
C ARG A 725 -25.42 -10.55 49.35
N LEU A 726 -25.43 -11.35 50.42
CA LEU A 726 -25.09 -12.78 50.33
C LEU A 726 -26.12 -13.59 49.52
N MET A 727 -27.41 -13.25 49.60
CA MET A 727 -28.45 -13.85 48.74
C MET A 727 -28.24 -13.48 47.28
N GLN A 728 -27.95 -12.21 46.97
CA GLN A 728 -27.65 -11.77 45.61
C GLN A 728 -26.45 -12.53 45.02
N MET A 729 -25.37 -12.68 45.81
CA MET A 729 -24.20 -13.47 45.42
C MET A 729 -24.52 -14.96 45.21
N ALA A 730 -25.45 -15.53 45.99
CA ALA A 730 -25.92 -16.90 45.77
C ALA A 730 -26.71 -17.02 44.46
N GLU A 731 -27.61 -16.08 44.16
CA GLU A 731 -28.35 -16.02 42.90
C GLU A 731 -27.40 -15.95 41.68
N GLU A 732 -26.35 -15.12 41.77
CA GLU A 732 -25.30 -14.98 40.75
C GLU A 732 -24.45 -16.25 40.60
N ALA A 733 -24.22 -16.99 41.68
CA ALA A 733 -23.52 -18.28 41.65
C ALA A 733 -24.38 -19.42 41.03
N LYS A 734 -25.72 -19.34 41.13
CA LYS A 734 -26.67 -20.34 40.61
C LYS A 734 -26.80 -20.30 39.08
N SER A 735 -26.64 -19.13 38.47
CA SER A 735 -26.78 -18.95 37.01
C SER A 735 -25.55 -19.40 36.22
N GLY A 736 -24.42 -19.70 36.89
CA GLY A 736 -23.16 -20.08 36.24
C GLY A 736 -22.51 -18.96 35.42
N VAL A 737 -23.08 -17.76 35.41
CA VAL A 737 -22.63 -16.61 34.61
C VAL A 737 -22.37 -15.44 35.55
N SER A 738 -21.21 -15.44 36.21
CA SER A 738 -20.61 -14.16 36.60
C SER A 738 -20.09 -13.54 35.31
N ALA A 739 -20.80 -12.54 34.78
CA ALA A 739 -20.29 -11.76 33.66
C ALA A 739 -18.94 -11.16 34.10
N PRO A 740 -17.81 -11.46 33.43
CA PRO A 740 -16.52 -10.94 33.84
C PRO A 740 -16.59 -9.41 33.83
N MET A 741 -16.22 -8.76 34.93
CA MET A 741 -16.09 -7.31 34.98
C MET A 741 -15.04 -6.88 33.97
N ALA A 742 -15.49 -6.33 32.84
CA ALA A 742 -14.63 -5.77 31.82
C ALA A 742 -14.02 -4.45 32.32
N SER A 743 -12.72 -4.28 32.10
CA SER A 743 -12.01 -3.06 32.43
C SER A 743 -12.55 -1.87 31.66
N GLN A 744 -12.77 -0.76 32.36
CA GLN A 744 -13.21 0.50 31.79
C GLN A 744 -12.14 1.56 32.06
N ILE A 745 -11.79 2.32 31.02
CA ILE A 745 -10.83 3.43 31.08
C ILE A 745 -11.52 4.66 30.52
N SER A 746 -11.41 5.79 31.21
CA SER A 746 -11.99 7.05 30.73
C SER A 746 -11.26 7.55 29.48
N TRP A 747 -11.95 8.32 28.62
CA TRP A 747 -11.33 8.89 27.42
C TRP A 747 -10.09 9.76 27.71
N PRO A 748 -10.10 10.66 28.73
CA PRO A 748 -8.92 11.42 29.11
C PRO A 748 -7.75 10.55 29.60
N ASP A 749 -8.03 9.49 30.36
CA ASP A 749 -6.99 8.59 30.88
C ASP A 749 -6.38 7.76 29.74
N MET A 750 -7.21 7.25 28.82
CA MET A 750 -6.74 6.56 27.62
C MET A 750 -5.85 7.48 26.78
N ALA A 751 -6.26 8.72 26.54
CA ALA A 751 -5.45 9.68 25.79
C ALA A 751 -4.11 9.98 26.50
N SER A 752 -4.11 10.05 27.83
CA SER A 752 -2.89 10.31 28.62
C SER A 752 -1.95 9.11 28.58
N GLU A 753 -2.46 7.90 28.75
CA GLU A 753 -1.67 6.66 28.66
C GLU A 753 -1.04 6.52 27.27
N LEU A 754 -1.83 6.74 26.21
CA LEU A 754 -1.34 6.72 24.82
C LEU A 754 -0.25 7.78 24.57
N ALA A 755 -0.38 8.97 25.15
CA ALA A 755 0.61 10.04 25.01
C ALA A 755 1.97 9.70 25.64
N THR A 756 2.03 8.72 26.55
CA THR A 756 3.31 8.24 27.11
C THR A 756 4.05 7.28 26.17
N SER A 757 3.37 6.72 25.16
CA SER A 757 3.99 5.83 24.18
C SER A 757 5.03 6.57 23.35
N LYS A 758 6.24 6.00 23.22
CA LYS A 758 7.30 6.55 22.38
C LYS A 758 6.86 6.76 20.93
N ASP A 759 6.03 5.86 20.39
CA ASP A 759 5.55 5.97 19.01
C ASP A 759 4.71 7.24 18.79
N ILE A 760 3.86 7.58 19.75
CA ILE A 760 3.00 8.78 19.69
C ILE A 760 3.81 10.02 20.06
N ALA A 761 4.60 9.98 21.13
CA ALA A 761 5.35 11.13 21.63
C ALA A 761 6.56 11.53 20.75
N GLN A 762 7.06 10.62 19.91
CA GLN A 762 8.21 10.85 19.04
C GLN A 762 7.83 10.61 17.57
N SER A 763 7.83 9.36 17.08
CA SER A 763 7.79 9.09 15.64
C SER A 763 6.57 9.68 14.91
N ILE A 764 5.36 9.46 15.43
CA ILE A 764 4.12 9.99 14.82
C ILE A 764 4.06 11.51 14.99
N LEU A 765 4.45 12.03 16.16
CA LEU A 765 4.42 13.45 16.45
C LEU A 765 5.45 14.24 15.63
N ASP A 766 6.67 13.73 15.43
CA ASP A 766 7.74 14.42 14.72
C ASP A 766 7.41 14.59 13.23
N TYR A 767 6.79 13.59 12.61
CA TYR A 767 6.25 13.73 11.26
C TYR A 767 5.16 14.80 11.18
N ASN A 768 4.21 14.77 12.11
CA ASN A 768 3.09 15.72 12.11
C ASN A 768 3.51 17.15 12.53
N LYS A 769 4.57 17.29 13.34
CA LYS A 769 5.23 18.58 13.64
C LYS A 769 5.78 19.22 12.38
N TYR A 770 6.44 18.45 11.53
CA TYR A 770 6.91 18.95 10.24
C TYR A 770 5.75 19.41 9.35
N ALA A 771 4.64 18.66 9.34
CA ALA A 771 3.46 19.00 8.54
C ALA A 771 2.66 20.20 9.08
N ASN A 772 2.59 20.38 10.40
CA ASN A 772 1.89 21.48 11.05
C ASN A 772 2.52 21.86 12.40
N PRO A 773 3.53 22.75 12.38
CA PRO A 773 4.22 23.19 13.59
C PRO A 773 3.31 23.97 14.55
N GLU A 774 2.22 24.58 14.09
CA GLU A 774 1.34 25.40 14.94
C GLU A 774 0.52 24.54 15.91
N LEU A 775 0.02 23.39 15.43
CA LEU A 775 -0.83 22.50 16.23
C LEU A 775 -0.02 21.49 17.07
N PHE A 776 1.15 21.10 16.57
CA PHE A 776 1.98 20.06 17.17
C PHE A 776 3.33 20.56 17.69
N GLY A 777 3.59 21.87 17.63
CA GLY A 777 4.79 22.49 18.19
C GLY A 777 4.67 22.66 19.70
N GLY A 778 5.57 22.05 20.47
CA GLY A 778 5.63 22.17 21.93
C GLY A 778 5.98 20.86 22.64
N HIS A 779 6.29 20.95 23.93
CA HIS A 779 6.67 19.81 24.76
C HIS A 779 5.47 18.91 25.14
N GLU A 780 4.24 19.43 25.13
CA GLU A 780 3.01 18.69 25.49
C GLU A 780 2.20 18.20 24.27
N ALA A 781 2.75 18.32 23.06
CA ALA A 781 2.02 18.04 21.83
C ALA A 781 1.62 16.55 21.61
N ALA A 782 2.17 15.63 22.42
CA ALA A 782 1.79 14.22 22.40
C ALA A 782 0.33 13.98 22.81
N GLN A 783 -0.20 14.78 23.74
CA GLN A 783 -1.57 14.58 24.23
C GLN A 783 -2.65 15.04 23.23
N PRO A 784 -2.53 16.23 22.59
CA PRO A 784 -3.35 16.58 21.43
C PRO A 784 -3.27 15.55 20.30
N MET A 785 -2.09 14.98 20.03
CA MET A 785 -1.92 13.93 19.04
C MET A 785 -2.70 12.66 19.40
N ALA A 786 -2.56 12.16 20.63
CA ALA A 786 -3.31 10.99 21.10
C ALA A 786 -4.84 11.20 21.00
N ARG A 787 -5.33 12.40 21.37
CA ARG A 787 -6.75 12.76 21.25
C ARG A 787 -7.23 12.77 19.79
N LEU A 788 -6.44 13.34 18.88
CA LEU A 788 -6.75 13.35 17.45
C LEU A 788 -6.83 11.93 16.88
N LEU A 789 -5.87 11.07 17.22
CA LEU A 789 -5.84 9.69 16.78
C LEU A 789 -7.05 8.90 17.29
N LEU A 790 -7.39 9.03 18.59
CA LEU A 790 -8.59 8.42 19.16
C LEU A 790 -9.87 8.92 18.49
N ALA A 791 -9.99 10.23 18.25
CA ALA A 791 -11.14 10.80 17.57
C ALA A 791 -11.27 10.26 16.13
N ARG A 792 -10.16 10.12 15.40
CA ARG A 792 -10.15 9.54 14.05
C ARG A 792 -10.72 8.12 14.03
N GLU A 793 -10.44 7.30 15.05
CA GLU A 793 -10.89 5.91 15.10
C GLU A 793 -12.29 5.74 15.68
N TYR A 794 -12.65 6.48 16.73
CA TYR A 794 -13.85 6.21 17.53
C TYR A 794 -14.91 7.31 17.47
N SER A 795 -14.68 8.48 16.86
CA SER A 795 -15.75 9.49 16.74
C SER A 795 -16.89 9.00 15.85
N ARG A 796 -16.61 8.21 14.80
CA ARG A 796 -17.66 7.65 13.94
C ARG A 796 -17.65 6.14 14.02
N ARG A 797 -18.80 5.53 14.31
CA ARG A 797 -18.94 4.07 14.22
C ARG A 797 -19.13 3.67 12.76
N PRO A 798 -18.23 2.88 12.15
CA PRO A 798 -18.37 2.47 10.76
C PRO A 798 -19.50 1.45 10.59
N LYS A 799 -20.20 1.50 9.45
CA LYS A 799 -21.28 0.56 9.11
C LYS A 799 -20.76 -0.80 8.66
N ASN A 800 -19.75 -0.79 7.78
CA ASN A 800 -19.25 -1.97 7.06
C ASN A 800 -17.72 -2.17 7.18
N GLN A 801 -16.99 -1.30 7.91
CA GLN A 801 -15.54 -1.42 8.04
C GLN A 801 -15.14 -2.17 9.31
N ASN A 802 -14.01 -2.87 9.24
CA ASN A 802 -13.36 -3.43 10.42
C ASN A 802 -12.79 -2.30 11.28
N SER A 803 -13.23 -2.24 12.53
CA SER A 803 -12.63 -1.49 13.62
C SER A 803 -12.54 -2.40 14.83
N THR A 804 -11.76 -2.00 15.83
CA THR A 804 -11.73 -2.71 17.13
C THR A 804 -13.12 -2.77 17.76
N GLU A 805 -14.00 -1.81 17.46
CA GLU A 805 -15.39 -1.79 17.92
C GLU A 805 -16.28 -2.76 17.14
N THR A 806 -16.21 -2.80 15.81
CA THR A 806 -17.04 -3.72 15.01
C THR A 806 -16.60 -5.18 15.13
N LEU A 807 -15.34 -5.43 15.49
CA LEU A 807 -14.80 -6.75 15.80
C LEU A 807 -15.08 -7.20 17.25
N GLY A 808 -15.71 -6.36 18.08
CA GLY A 808 -16.02 -6.68 19.47
C GLY A 808 -14.81 -6.71 20.42
N LEU A 809 -13.66 -6.17 20.01
CA LEU A 809 -12.45 -6.09 20.84
C LEU A 809 -12.49 -4.90 21.81
N VAL A 810 -13.21 -3.83 21.43
CA VAL A 810 -13.36 -2.60 22.22
C VAL A 810 -14.83 -2.20 22.23
N ALA A 811 -15.35 -1.83 23.40
CA ALA A 811 -16.68 -1.24 23.53
C ALA A 811 -16.55 0.23 23.93
N ILE A 812 -17.26 1.12 23.23
CA ILE A 812 -17.34 2.53 23.61
C ILE A 812 -18.52 2.71 24.57
N GLY A 813 -18.21 3.27 25.74
CA GLY A 813 -19.17 3.65 26.77
C GLY A 813 -19.41 5.16 26.78
N TYR A 814 -20.53 5.56 27.38
CA TYR A 814 -20.93 6.98 27.50
C TYR A 814 -21.06 7.36 28.97
N SER A 815 -20.23 8.29 29.41
CA SER A 815 -20.30 8.86 30.75
C SER A 815 -21.66 9.53 30.95
N GLY A 816 -22.41 9.09 31.96
CA GLY A 816 -23.74 9.65 32.28
C GLY A 816 -24.89 8.64 32.16
N LEU A 817 -24.72 7.52 31.42
CA LEU A 817 -25.77 6.48 31.34
C LEU A 817 -26.11 5.89 32.71
N ASP A 818 -25.14 5.83 33.63
CA ASP A 818 -25.36 5.36 35.00
C ASP A 818 -26.25 6.29 35.82
N ARG A 819 -26.34 7.57 35.47
CA ARG A 819 -27.23 8.55 36.13
C ARG A 819 -28.70 8.30 35.82
N ILE A 820 -29.00 7.49 34.81
CA ILE A 820 -30.37 7.11 34.43
C ILE A 820 -30.82 5.97 35.35
N THR A 821 -31.68 6.29 36.31
CA THR A 821 -32.11 5.37 37.37
C THR A 821 -33.52 4.81 37.18
N SER A 822 -34.26 5.26 36.17
CA SER A 822 -35.62 4.80 35.88
C SER A 822 -35.88 4.72 34.37
N ALA A 823 -36.74 3.79 33.98
CA ALA A 823 -37.22 3.63 32.61
C ALA A 823 -38.60 4.31 32.46
N PRO A 824 -39.01 4.69 31.24
CA PRO A 824 -40.30 5.32 31.00
C PRO A 824 -41.48 4.44 31.48
N PRO A 825 -42.59 5.03 31.97
CA PRO A 825 -43.70 4.25 32.55
C PRO A 825 -44.24 3.13 31.64
N LEU A 826 -44.42 3.42 30.36
CA LEU A 826 -44.93 2.46 29.37
C LEU A 826 -43.88 1.41 28.94
N TRP A 827 -42.61 1.56 29.31
CA TRP A 827 -41.53 0.64 28.93
C TRP A 827 -41.62 -0.66 29.72
N CYS A 828 -41.68 -0.56 31.06
CA CYS A 828 -41.69 -1.71 31.97
C CYS A 828 -42.95 -2.57 31.88
N GLU A 829 -44.01 -2.06 31.25
CA GLU A 829 -45.26 -2.78 31.02
C GLU A 829 -45.21 -3.65 29.75
N ARG A 830 -44.25 -3.38 28.85
CA ARG A 830 -44.12 -4.07 27.57
C ARG A 830 -43.32 -5.36 27.72
N ARG A 831 -43.61 -6.30 26.82
CA ARG A 831 -42.91 -7.58 26.71
C ARG A 831 -42.00 -7.55 25.50
N ALA A 832 -40.84 -8.18 25.62
CA ALA A 832 -39.93 -8.36 24.49
C ALA A 832 -40.64 -9.13 23.36
N GLY A 833 -40.42 -8.69 22.12
CA GLY A 833 -40.89 -9.42 20.93
C GLY A 833 -40.24 -10.80 20.79
N PRO A 834 -40.85 -11.74 20.04
CA PRO A 834 -40.28 -13.06 19.83
C PRO A 834 -38.96 -12.98 19.06
N ILE A 835 -37.87 -13.47 19.66
CA ILE A 835 -36.57 -13.59 18.99
C ILE A 835 -36.67 -14.79 18.02
N GLN A 836 -36.41 -14.58 16.72
CA GLN A 836 -36.50 -15.63 15.69
C GLN A 836 -35.50 -16.79 15.85
N SER A 837 -34.58 -16.71 16.83
CA SER A 837 -33.52 -17.71 17.05
C SER A 837 -33.85 -18.66 18.21
N GLY A 838 -34.75 -19.62 18.02
CA GLY A 838 -34.82 -20.92 18.74
C GLY A 838 -34.85 -20.98 20.28
N SER A 839 -34.68 -19.87 21.00
CA SER A 839 -34.67 -19.74 22.45
C SER A 839 -36.10 -19.49 22.91
N LYS A 840 -36.66 -20.46 23.63
CA LYS A 840 -38.06 -20.43 24.07
C LYS A 840 -38.33 -19.56 25.31
N ASP A 841 -37.34 -18.86 25.87
CA ASP A 841 -37.47 -18.34 27.24
C ASP A 841 -37.38 -16.81 27.45
N SER A 842 -37.24 -15.96 26.43
CA SER A 842 -37.14 -14.50 26.65
C SER A 842 -38.46 -13.72 26.46
N THR A 843 -39.58 -14.18 27.03
CA THR A 843 -40.87 -13.43 27.06
C THR A 843 -41.01 -12.52 28.31
N GLY A 844 -39.89 -12.06 28.85
CA GLY A 844 -39.83 -11.19 30.02
C GLY A 844 -40.38 -9.78 29.76
N LYS A 845 -40.74 -9.06 30.83
CA LYS A 845 -41.00 -7.62 30.77
C LYS A 845 -39.69 -6.88 30.53
N LEU A 846 -39.73 -5.78 29.78
CA LEU A 846 -38.55 -4.95 29.56
C LEU A 846 -38.10 -4.32 30.88
N THR A 847 -36.79 -4.27 31.09
CA THR A 847 -36.13 -3.81 32.31
C THR A 847 -35.52 -2.42 32.12
N LEU A 848 -35.01 -1.83 33.22
CA LEU A 848 -34.20 -0.62 33.17
C LEU A 848 -32.90 -0.84 32.37
N GLN A 849 -32.33 -2.04 32.42
CA GLN A 849 -31.11 -2.34 31.66
C GLN A 849 -31.40 -2.33 30.16
N ASP A 850 -32.52 -2.93 29.73
CA ASP A 850 -32.95 -2.90 28.32
C ASP A 850 -33.16 -1.46 27.82
N TRP A 851 -33.65 -0.56 28.70
CA TRP A 851 -33.78 0.86 28.39
C TRP A 851 -32.41 1.52 28.18
N LYS A 852 -31.46 1.29 29.10
CA LYS A 852 -30.07 1.79 28.95
C LYS A 852 -29.40 1.25 27.69
N ASP A 853 -29.63 -0.02 27.35
CA ASP A 853 -29.10 -0.64 26.14
C ASP A 853 -29.72 -0.01 24.88
N PHE A 854 -31.04 0.28 24.88
CA PHE A 854 -31.68 1.02 23.80
C PHE A 854 -31.10 2.44 23.63
N LEU A 855 -30.86 3.16 24.74
CA LEU A 855 -30.24 4.49 24.70
C LEU A 855 -28.81 4.42 24.14
N LYS A 856 -28.03 3.42 24.53
CA LYS A 856 -26.70 3.18 23.97
C LYS A 856 -26.77 2.91 22.47
N VAL A 857 -27.71 2.08 22.02
CA VAL A 857 -27.94 1.81 20.59
C VAL A 857 -28.32 3.08 19.83
N ALA A 858 -29.13 3.97 20.42
CA ALA A 858 -29.42 5.28 19.84
C ALA A 858 -28.16 6.14 19.70
N LEU A 859 -27.29 6.18 20.72
CA LEU A 859 -26.03 6.92 20.65
C LEU A 859 -25.06 6.34 19.61
N ASP A 860 -24.92 5.01 19.51
CA ASP A 860 -23.97 4.37 18.59
C ASP A 860 -24.43 4.47 17.12
N PHE A 861 -25.67 4.08 16.84
CA PHE A 861 -26.17 3.88 15.49
C PHE A 861 -26.95 5.07 14.91
N HIS A 862 -27.30 6.05 15.74
CA HIS A 862 -27.87 7.30 15.25
C HIS A 862 -26.95 8.49 15.53
N VAL A 863 -26.42 8.64 16.74
CA VAL A 863 -25.63 9.84 17.09
C VAL A 863 -24.20 9.79 16.53
N ARG A 864 -23.40 8.76 16.85
CA ARG A 864 -22.02 8.59 16.37
C ARG A 864 -21.93 8.21 14.90
N GLU A 865 -22.77 7.27 14.42
CA GLU A 865 -22.80 6.85 13.00
C GLU A 865 -22.95 8.05 12.03
N ASN A 866 -23.74 9.05 12.44
CA ASN A 866 -24.04 10.27 11.68
C ASN A 866 -23.25 11.51 12.14
N THR A 867 -22.15 11.33 12.89
CA THR A 867 -21.21 12.41 13.27
C THR A 867 -21.83 13.60 13.98
N PHE A 868 -22.84 13.37 14.83
CA PHE A 868 -23.41 14.37 15.73
C PHE A 868 -22.50 14.64 16.95
N ILE A 869 -21.25 14.98 16.66
CA ILE A 869 -20.15 15.18 17.61
C ILE A 869 -19.51 16.52 17.31
N ARG A 870 -19.23 17.29 18.36
CA ARG A 870 -18.54 18.56 18.21
C ARG A 870 -17.02 18.34 18.25
N LEU A 871 -16.35 18.71 17.17
CA LEU A 871 -14.88 18.72 17.10
C LEU A 871 -14.39 20.14 16.83
N ASP A 872 -13.21 20.46 17.37
CA ASP A 872 -12.54 21.72 17.10
C ASP A 872 -12.26 21.89 15.58
N PRO A 873 -12.49 23.07 14.96
CA PRO A 873 -12.29 23.30 13.53
C PRO A 873 -10.86 23.02 13.04
N THR A 874 -9.86 23.21 13.89
CA THR A 874 -8.48 22.86 13.53
C THR A 874 -8.34 21.33 13.47
N MET A 875 -8.82 20.59 14.47
CA MET A 875 -8.79 19.12 14.47
C MET A 875 -9.59 18.50 13.31
N GLN A 876 -10.73 19.09 12.93
CA GLN A 876 -11.55 18.62 11.82
C GLN A 876 -10.75 18.50 10.51
N ARG A 877 -9.83 19.45 10.26
CA ARG A 877 -8.96 19.43 9.06
C ARG A 877 -7.96 18.28 9.05
N TRP A 878 -7.68 17.66 10.22
CA TRP A 878 -6.69 16.61 10.40
C TRP A 878 -7.28 15.21 10.59
N MET A 879 -8.61 15.07 10.54
CA MET A 879 -9.31 13.78 10.63
C MET A 879 -8.92 12.80 9.50
N GLY A 880 -8.30 13.28 8.41
CA GLY A 880 -7.77 12.44 7.32
C GLY A 880 -8.80 11.96 6.31
N GLY A 881 -10.09 12.19 6.56
CA GLY A 881 -11.20 11.98 5.64
C GLY A 881 -12.20 13.14 5.70
N ARG A 882 -13.24 13.11 4.85
CA ARG A 882 -14.33 14.09 4.94
C ARG A 882 -15.11 13.83 6.24
N PHE A 883 -14.97 14.75 7.20
CA PHE A 883 -15.71 14.72 8.46
C PHE A 883 -16.53 16.00 8.57
N THR A 884 -17.85 15.86 8.58
CA THR A 884 -18.77 16.97 8.79
C THR A 884 -19.39 16.83 10.17
N SER A 885 -19.11 17.77 11.07
CA SER A 885 -19.79 17.84 12.37
C SER A 885 -21.25 18.22 12.14
N LYS A 886 -22.17 17.35 12.54
CA LYS A 886 -23.62 17.57 12.45
C LYS A 886 -24.18 17.93 13.82
N THR A 887 -25.37 18.51 13.84
CA THR A 887 -26.03 18.96 15.06
C THR A 887 -27.45 18.39 15.15
N LEU A 888 -27.87 18.05 16.36
CA LEU A 888 -29.21 17.54 16.65
C LEU A 888 -30.06 18.62 17.30
N VAL A 889 -31.34 18.66 16.92
CA VAL A 889 -32.35 19.51 17.58
C VAL A 889 -33.49 18.66 18.14
N PRO A 890 -34.22 19.16 19.16
CA PRO A 890 -35.36 18.46 19.73
C PRO A 890 -36.42 18.07 18.68
N PRO A 891 -37.14 16.96 18.89
CA PRO A 891 -38.07 16.41 17.89
C PRO A 891 -39.19 17.37 17.49
N ARG A 892 -39.68 18.21 18.42
CA ARG A 892 -40.81 19.14 18.21
C ARG A 892 -40.41 20.57 17.81
N ARG A 893 -39.12 20.84 17.54
CA ARG A 893 -38.68 22.19 17.20
C ARG A 893 -39.06 22.55 15.75
N ASP A 894 -39.56 23.77 15.56
CA ASP A 894 -39.84 24.32 14.24
C ASP A 894 -38.54 24.81 13.59
N THR A 895 -37.76 23.86 13.07
CA THR A 895 -36.48 24.10 12.40
C THR A 895 -36.48 23.31 11.10
N VAL A 896 -36.01 23.93 10.02
CA VAL A 896 -35.86 23.26 8.73
C VAL A 896 -34.61 22.38 8.79
N GLU A 897 -34.74 21.08 8.52
CA GLU A 897 -33.61 20.15 8.48
C GLU A 897 -32.69 20.47 7.28
N SER A 898 -31.39 20.37 7.47
CA SER A 898 -30.37 20.52 6.42
C SER A 898 -29.46 19.29 6.38
N SER A 899 -28.36 19.32 5.62
CA SER A 899 -27.34 18.26 5.66
C SER A 899 -26.59 18.21 6.99
N THR A 900 -26.44 19.36 7.67
CA THR A 900 -25.68 19.51 8.93
C THR A 900 -26.57 19.61 10.17
N ILE A 901 -27.85 19.94 10.02
CA ILE A 901 -28.81 20.09 11.13
C ILE A 901 -29.94 19.08 10.95
N LYS A 902 -30.11 18.15 11.89
CA LYS A 902 -31.17 17.13 11.85
C LYS A 902 -32.00 17.12 13.13
N LYS A 903 -33.28 16.73 13.01
CA LYS A 903 -34.16 16.51 14.17
C LYS A 903 -33.90 15.14 14.78
N TRP A 904 -34.13 15.03 16.08
CA TRP A 904 -34.21 13.73 16.72
C TRP A 904 -35.28 12.85 16.04
N PRO A 905 -35.02 11.55 15.79
CA PRO A 905 -35.92 10.71 15.01
C PRO A 905 -37.33 10.63 15.58
N GLN A 906 -38.29 10.61 14.67
CA GLN A 906 -39.72 10.38 14.90
C GLN A 906 -40.27 9.53 13.76
N VAL A 907 -41.44 8.91 13.94
CA VAL A 907 -42.09 8.11 12.89
C VAL A 907 -42.53 9.02 11.73
N LYS A 908 -41.97 8.79 10.54
CA LYS A 908 -42.30 9.47 9.28
C LYS A 908 -42.98 8.49 8.29
N PRO A 909 -43.77 8.97 7.30
CA PRO A 909 -44.30 8.12 6.23
C PRO A 909 -43.17 7.52 5.37
N GLY A 910 -43.31 6.27 4.93
CA GLY A 910 -42.32 5.57 4.10
C GLY A 910 -41.40 4.63 4.88
N THR A 911 -40.13 4.55 4.47
CA THR A 911 -39.13 3.66 5.10
C THR A 911 -38.81 4.12 6.52
N ALA A 912 -39.06 3.26 7.50
CA ALA A 912 -38.85 3.62 8.89
C ALA A 912 -37.36 3.70 9.27
N HIS A 913 -37.08 4.67 10.13
CA HIS A 913 -35.78 4.84 10.76
C HIS A 913 -35.38 3.61 11.59
N ARG A 914 -34.08 3.31 11.70
CA ARG A 914 -33.57 2.12 12.42
C ARG A 914 -34.09 2.04 13.86
N LEU A 915 -34.09 3.15 14.60
CA LEU A 915 -34.60 3.19 15.98
C LEU A 915 -36.09 2.89 16.07
N VAL A 916 -36.89 3.33 15.09
CA VAL A 916 -38.33 3.01 15.02
C VAL A 916 -38.50 1.51 14.82
N LYS A 917 -37.75 0.92 13.87
CA LYS A 917 -37.80 -0.53 13.59
C LYS A 917 -37.36 -1.37 14.79
N LEU A 918 -36.38 -0.91 15.55
CA LEU A 918 -35.94 -1.59 16.78
C LEU A 918 -37.01 -1.53 17.88
N LEU A 919 -37.71 -0.41 18.04
CA LEU A 919 -38.82 -0.30 18.98
C LEU A 919 -40.03 -1.14 18.56
N GLU A 920 -40.34 -1.21 17.25
CA GLU A 920 -41.38 -2.10 16.72
C GLU A 920 -41.12 -3.56 17.07
N LEU A 921 -39.91 -4.05 16.77
CA LEU A 921 -39.54 -5.44 17.01
C LEU A 921 -39.33 -5.73 18.50
N GLY A 922 -38.64 -4.83 19.22
CA GLY A 922 -38.28 -5.02 20.62
C GLY A 922 -39.46 -4.89 21.57
N CYS A 923 -40.41 -3.98 21.29
CA CYS A 923 -41.58 -3.74 22.14
C CYS A 923 -42.88 -4.37 21.59
N ASN A 924 -42.79 -5.12 20.48
CA ASN A 924 -43.93 -5.72 19.77
C ASN A 924 -45.02 -4.70 19.41
N LEU A 925 -44.61 -3.63 18.71
CA LEU A 925 -45.45 -2.51 18.28
C LEU A 925 -45.57 -2.47 16.75
N ASP A 926 -46.70 -1.98 16.23
CA ASP A 926 -46.96 -1.85 14.80
C ASP A 926 -47.21 -0.38 14.41
N ARG A 927 -46.24 0.26 13.75
CA ARG A 927 -46.35 1.68 13.33
C ARG A 927 -47.54 2.00 12.42
N THR A 928 -48.17 1.00 11.80
CA THR A 928 -49.38 1.23 10.98
C THR A 928 -50.59 1.57 11.84
N ARG A 929 -50.55 1.24 13.13
CA ARG A 929 -51.56 1.60 14.13
C ARG A 929 -51.23 2.94 14.76
N ALA A 930 -52.22 3.81 14.86
CA ALA A 930 -52.04 5.16 15.40
C ALA A 930 -51.54 5.16 16.87
N GLU A 931 -52.11 4.30 17.71
CA GLU A 931 -51.74 4.18 19.13
C GLU A 931 -50.27 3.73 19.30
N ASP A 932 -49.86 2.68 18.58
CA ASP A 932 -48.49 2.17 18.63
C ASP A 932 -47.48 3.18 18.08
N LYS A 933 -47.87 3.95 17.04
CA LYS A 933 -47.06 5.06 16.53
C LYS A 933 -46.83 6.14 17.60
N ASP A 934 -47.86 6.50 18.35
CA ASP A 934 -47.74 7.49 19.43
C ASP A 934 -46.85 6.98 20.57
N ILE A 935 -46.93 5.68 20.89
CA ILE A 935 -46.05 5.03 21.87
C ILE A 935 -44.58 5.05 21.40
N ILE A 936 -44.31 4.72 20.14
CA ILE A 936 -42.96 4.76 19.58
C ILE A 936 -42.40 6.18 19.65
N ASN A 937 -43.17 7.18 19.22
CA ASN A 937 -42.77 8.58 19.29
C ASN A 937 -42.52 9.02 20.74
N HIS A 938 -43.37 8.61 21.69
CA HIS A 938 -43.17 8.87 23.10
C HIS A 938 -41.87 8.28 23.63
N PHE A 939 -41.54 7.01 23.31
CA PHE A 939 -40.26 6.43 23.71
C PHE A 939 -39.06 7.17 23.10
N LEU A 940 -39.14 7.61 21.84
CA LEU A 940 -38.08 8.40 21.23
C LEU A 940 -37.93 9.78 21.91
N GLU A 941 -39.02 10.42 22.31
CA GLU A 941 -38.99 11.68 23.08
C GLU A 941 -38.41 11.47 24.48
N GLN A 942 -38.79 10.40 25.18
CA GLN A 942 -38.21 10.06 26.48
C GLN A 942 -36.72 9.73 26.38
N ALA A 943 -36.29 9.09 25.29
CA ALA A 943 -34.88 8.84 25.02
C ALA A 943 -34.09 10.15 24.88
N TRP A 944 -34.61 11.11 24.11
CA TRP A 944 -34.02 12.45 24.01
C TRP A 944 -33.90 13.12 25.39
N THR A 945 -34.99 13.16 26.16
CA THR A 945 -34.98 13.80 27.49
C THR A 945 -34.02 13.11 28.45
N ALA A 946 -33.95 11.78 28.44
CA ALA A 946 -33.02 11.02 29.27
C ALA A 946 -31.55 11.30 28.92
N LEU A 947 -31.22 11.37 27.62
CA LEU A 947 -29.85 11.64 27.15
C LEU A 947 -29.40 13.09 27.43
N VAL A 948 -30.28 14.06 27.27
CA VAL A 948 -30.01 15.47 27.63
C VAL A 948 -29.90 15.62 29.15
N GLY A 949 -30.82 15.03 29.91
CA GLY A 949 -30.80 15.07 31.38
C GLY A 949 -29.58 14.38 31.99
N ALA A 950 -29.06 13.34 31.33
CA ALA A 950 -27.82 12.66 31.71
C ALA A 950 -26.54 13.44 31.32
N THR A 951 -26.67 14.59 30.66
CA THR A 951 -25.58 15.41 30.08
C THR A 951 -24.72 14.64 29.08
N ILE A 952 -25.32 13.71 28.32
CA ILE A 952 -24.64 13.01 27.21
C ILE A 952 -24.82 13.80 25.91
N LEU A 953 -26.02 14.35 25.69
CA LEU A 953 -26.29 15.31 24.63
C LEU A 953 -26.26 16.71 25.25
N GLU A 954 -25.17 17.43 25.03
CA GLU A 954 -24.97 18.76 25.60
C GLU A 954 -25.55 19.84 24.71
N GLN A 955 -26.26 20.80 25.31
CA GLN A 955 -26.79 21.95 24.61
C GLN A 955 -25.70 22.99 24.37
N PHE A 956 -25.61 23.51 23.15
CA PHE A 956 -24.80 24.68 22.81
C PHE A 956 -25.63 25.75 22.07
N GLU A 957 -24.98 26.79 21.56
CA GLU A 957 -25.60 27.99 20.97
C GLU A 957 -26.83 27.67 20.10
N GLY A 958 -27.93 28.39 20.38
CA GLY A 958 -29.15 28.27 19.60
C GLY A 958 -29.95 26.98 19.85
N GLY A 959 -29.75 26.23 20.94
CA GLY A 959 -30.57 25.06 21.30
C GLY A 959 -30.28 23.80 20.48
N MET A 960 -29.10 23.75 19.89
CA MET A 960 -28.55 22.59 19.20
C MET A 960 -27.81 21.70 20.21
N HIS A 961 -27.74 20.40 19.93
CA HIS A 961 -27.11 19.41 20.80
C HIS A 961 -26.14 18.53 20.02
N SER A 962 -25.10 18.06 20.69
CA SER A 962 -24.15 17.05 20.22
C SER A 962 -23.59 16.28 21.40
N ILE A 963 -22.88 15.19 21.13
CA ILE A 963 -21.94 14.58 22.09
C ILE A 963 -20.66 15.41 22.14
#